data_AF-A0AAD9UA12-F1
#
_entry.id   AF-A0AAD9UA12-F1
#
_cell.length_a   1.000
_cell.length_b   1.000
_cell.length_c   1.000
_cell.angle_alpha   90.00
_cell.angle_beta   90.00
_cell.angle_gamma   90.00
#
_symmetry.space_group_name_H-M   'P 1'
#
loop_
_entity.id
_entity.type
_entity.pdbx_description
1 polymer ?
#
loop_
_entity_poly.entity_id
_entity_poly.type
_entity_poly.pdbx_seq_one_letter_code
_entity_poly.pdbx_strand_id
1 'polypeptide(L)'
;MARTSETVHESSLTLANNDETVYVAVEKDSDKSKMTLSWALSNFHGKKFCILHVHQLAKVISLIGGNSPGSRLEEHEVRTIRELDTKIMEQILDEYILMCEESGVYAEKLHVEMDDIREGIVELVYQHSIKKLVIGAAADKHYSGGMRNIKSKKAMYVLDHLPLSCQIWFICRGHLIRSGKGVLDGDDDEDRYASLQSISFSEMGGSNPSTSASGSSNLRCYESESEQEVLEQPRFLEVVHLPSSHELEGSSDDQLLDQLQQAQEEAGKWRREAYEEANRREKAEKTVIDATRKVRALEGSYIEELRRRKEIEEVSAKDKENFENMTRQWDEERVTAQDQRILLESQVSNYEYRMAELDDKRQSAEELSQVYEKERDMFRVERDNAFNVTNDLLKQSEASSSSSIINTQQFFSMFSLSEIHEATSSFDQSLLIWEHGHGTIYKGLIRYTPVAIKILNPREGSSVFQEEEECGLVYEYLPNGCLRDRLSCKDSTPPLSWQTRICIATELCSALIYLHSSNPRSIVHGDLKAENIFLGAGFVCKLSGFGVSNHPLFLQTGELSPKSDIYSFGIIVLQLLTGRSRANIVEEMLEILDMSNLNALLDSSAGDWPFVQAEQVAHLALRCCDSDPSNRPDLVSEVWRVLKTLRASCGALSSIQMDPEEDSQAPSYFICPILQEVMQDPVFAADGYTYEKEALSGWLESGHDTSPMTNLRLSHTDLVPNRALRSAIQEWLQHPS
;
A
#
# COMPACT_ATOMS: atom_id res chain seq x y z
N MET A 1 38.93 -26.43 -12.97
CA MET A 1 38.27 -26.54 -14.28
C MET A 1 36.77 -26.45 -14.08
N ALA A 2 36.17 -25.36 -14.56
CA ALA A 2 34.77 -25.13 -14.93
C ALA A 2 34.48 -23.63 -14.73
N ARG A 3 33.72 -23.03 -15.65
CA ARG A 3 33.80 -21.63 -16.08
C ARG A 3 33.09 -20.64 -15.16
N THR A 4 33.73 -19.49 -15.08
CA THR A 4 33.31 -18.17 -14.56
C THR A 4 32.13 -17.56 -15.33
N SER A 5 31.19 -16.93 -14.61
CA SER A 5 30.71 -15.55 -14.85
C SER A 5 29.60 -15.17 -13.86
N GLU A 6 29.94 -14.55 -12.73
CA GLU A 6 29.03 -13.74 -11.92
C GLU A 6 29.39 -12.27 -12.15
N THR A 7 28.50 -11.54 -12.79
CA THR A 7 28.53 -10.07 -12.89
C THR A 7 27.78 -9.50 -11.70
N VAL A 8 28.54 -8.84 -10.82
CA VAL A 8 28.06 -7.95 -9.75
C VAL A 8 27.40 -6.73 -10.40
N HIS A 9 26.12 -6.46 -10.10
CA HIS A 9 25.50 -5.18 -10.42
C HIS A 9 25.71 -4.22 -9.25
N GLU A 10 26.85 -3.53 -9.30
CA GLU A 10 27.16 -2.32 -8.57
C GLU A 10 26.29 -1.20 -9.17
N SER A 11 25.43 -0.56 -8.37
CA SER A 11 24.56 0.55 -8.78
C SER A 11 25.40 1.82 -8.99
N SER A 12 26.12 1.81 -10.11
CA SER A 12 26.78 2.97 -10.68
C SER A 12 25.73 4.06 -10.96
N LEU A 13 26.03 5.29 -10.56
CA LEU A 13 25.44 6.52 -11.08
C LEU A 13 25.60 6.53 -12.61
N THR A 14 24.70 5.87 -13.33
CA THR A 14 24.57 6.09 -14.76
C THR A 14 23.77 7.37 -14.91
N LEU A 15 24.38 8.41 -15.47
CA LEU A 15 23.63 9.40 -16.25
C LEU A 15 22.80 8.60 -17.25
N ALA A 16 21.56 8.29 -16.90
CA ALA A 16 20.61 7.73 -17.83
C ALA A 16 20.55 8.72 -19.01
N ASN A 17 20.70 8.20 -20.21
CA ASN A 17 20.54 9.00 -21.40
C ASN A 17 19.07 9.45 -21.45
N ASN A 18 18.73 10.59 -20.85
CA ASN A 18 17.35 11.06 -20.61
C ASN A 18 16.51 11.23 -21.89
N ASP A 19 17.11 11.09 -23.07
CA ASP A 19 16.39 11.06 -24.34
C ASP A 19 15.64 9.74 -24.59
N GLU A 20 15.98 8.67 -23.86
CA GLU A 20 15.41 7.32 -24.04
C GLU A 20 14.34 6.93 -23.01
N THR A 21 14.19 7.69 -21.92
CA THR A 21 13.23 7.41 -20.85
C THR A 21 12.00 8.30 -20.95
N VAL A 22 10.81 7.71 -20.77
CA VAL A 22 9.52 8.42 -20.69
C VAL A 22 9.04 8.36 -19.24
N TYR A 23 8.85 9.53 -18.64
CA TYR A 23 8.37 9.65 -17.27
C TYR A 23 6.85 9.80 -17.26
N VAL A 24 6.16 9.03 -16.44
CA VAL A 24 4.69 9.06 -16.32
C VAL A 24 4.32 9.44 -14.90
N ALA A 25 3.71 10.60 -14.72
CA ALA A 25 3.25 11.07 -13.42
C ALA A 25 1.94 10.36 -13.03
N VAL A 26 1.97 9.63 -11.91
CA VAL A 26 0.83 8.86 -11.39
C VAL A 26 0.36 9.39 -10.04
N GLU A 27 -0.95 9.31 -9.82
CA GLU A 27 -1.60 9.62 -8.54
C GLU A 27 -1.77 8.34 -7.72
N LYS A 28 -2.17 8.49 -6.44
CA LYS A 28 -2.59 7.36 -5.59
C LYS A 28 -3.64 6.53 -6.32
N ASP A 29 -3.44 5.22 -6.37
CA ASP A 29 -4.16 4.21 -7.17
C ASP A 29 -5.47 4.73 -7.79
N SER A 30 -5.37 5.26 -9.00
CA SER A 30 -6.51 5.82 -9.74
C SER A 30 -6.60 5.24 -11.14
N ASP A 31 -7.82 4.88 -11.56
CA ASP A 31 -8.13 4.45 -12.93
C ASP A 31 -7.64 5.46 -13.98
N LYS A 32 -7.55 6.74 -13.60
CA LYS A 32 -7.06 7.83 -14.46
C LYS A 32 -5.57 7.69 -14.75
N SER A 33 -4.78 7.37 -13.72
CA SER A 33 -3.34 7.13 -13.85
C SER A 33 -3.08 5.85 -14.64
N LYS A 34 -3.88 4.80 -14.41
CA LYS A 34 -3.83 3.55 -15.18
C LYS A 34 -4.08 3.80 -16.67
N MET A 35 -5.11 4.55 -17.03
CA MET A 35 -5.41 4.95 -18.42
C MET A 35 -4.32 5.86 -19.04
N THR A 36 -3.69 6.71 -18.23
CA THR A 36 -2.58 7.58 -18.67
C THR A 36 -1.34 6.75 -18.99
N LEU A 37 -1.02 5.78 -18.14
CA LEU A 37 0.07 4.83 -18.35
C LEU A 37 -0.18 3.93 -19.57
N SER A 38 -1.37 3.36 -19.72
CA SER A 38 -1.73 2.54 -20.88
C SER A 38 -1.60 3.30 -22.21
N TRP A 39 -1.97 4.58 -22.22
CA TRP A 39 -1.76 5.43 -23.39
C TRP A 39 -0.26 5.62 -23.67
N ALA A 40 0.54 5.91 -22.65
CA ALA A 40 1.97 6.13 -22.81
C ALA A 40 2.69 4.87 -23.35
N LEU A 41 2.39 3.70 -22.79
CA LEU A 41 2.91 2.40 -23.25
C LEU A 41 2.53 2.12 -24.71
N SER A 42 1.32 2.51 -25.13
CA SER A 42 0.85 2.33 -26.51
C SER A 42 1.45 3.31 -27.51
N ASN A 43 2.05 4.43 -27.07
CA ASN A 43 2.53 5.50 -27.97
C ASN A 43 4.07 5.67 -27.96
N PHE A 44 4.77 5.16 -26.95
CA PHE A 44 6.23 5.23 -26.83
C PHE A 44 6.88 3.85 -26.87
N HIS A 45 6.84 3.21 -28.03
CA HIS A 45 7.46 1.90 -28.22
C HIS A 45 8.99 1.93 -28.11
N GLY A 46 9.56 0.90 -27.50
CA GLY A 46 11.02 0.72 -27.41
C GLY A 46 11.74 1.75 -26.54
N LYS A 47 11.00 2.45 -25.66
CA LYS A 47 11.55 3.40 -24.68
C LYS A 47 11.49 2.80 -23.28
N LYS A 48 12.40 3.24 -22.41
CA LYS A 48 12.34 2.92 -20.98
C LYS A 48 11.29 3.78 -20.32
N PHE A 49 10.64 3.27 -19.28
CA PHE A 49 9.63 4.02 -18.54
C PHE A 49 10.11 4.32 -17.13
N CYS A 50 9.64 5.43 -16.58
CA CYS A 50 9.80 5.73 -15.17
C CYS A 50 8.47 6.23 -14.60
N ILE A 51 7.97 5.55 -13.58
CA ILE A 51 6.76 5.91 -12.86
C ILE A 51 7.13 6.97 -11.83
N LEU A 52 6.57 8.16 -12.00
CA LEU A 52 6.85 9.35 -11.19
C LEU A 52 5.70 9.59 -10.21
N HIS A 53 6.01 9.66 -8.92
CA HIS A 53 5.01 9.88 -7.88
C HIS A 53 5.46 10.92 -6.85
N VAL A 54 4.56 11.81 -6.45
CA VAL A 54 4.79 12.70 -5.30
C VAL A 54 4.03 12.14 -4.11
N HIS A 55 4.77 11.63 -3.14
CA HIS A 55 4.21 11.11 -1.91
C HIS A 55 3.84 12.27 -1.00
N GLN A 56 2.55 12.58 -0.95
CA GLN A 56 2.00 13.50 0.03
C GLN A 56 1.58 12.67 1.24
N LEU A 57 2.35 12.75 2.33
CA LEU A 57 1.98 12.12 3.59
C LEU A 57 0.57 12.56 3.98
N ALA A 58 -0.25 11.62 4.44
CA ALA A 58 -1.60 11.95 4.89
C ALA A 58 -1.55 13.10 5.92
N LYS A 59 -2.34 14.17 5.68
CA LYS A 59 -2.45 15.37 6.55
C LYS A 59 -2.95 15.10 7.98
N VAL A 60 -2.97 13.85 8.41
CA VAL A 60 -3.20 13.42 9.80
C VAL A 60 -2.25 14.14 10.75
N ILE A 61 -1.02 14.43 10.33
CA ILE A 61 -0.03 15.17 11.15
C ILE A 61 -0.35 16.68 11.23
N SER A 62 -1.00 17.27 10.21
CA SER A 62 -1.37 18.70 10.24
C SER A 62 -2.72 18.97 10.92
N LEU A 63 -3.63 18.00 10.95
CA LEU A 63 -4.92 18.12 11.65
C LEU A 63 -4.79 17.99 13.18
N ILE A 64 -3.64 17.52 13.68
CA ILE A 64 -3.30 17.48 15.11
C ILE A 64 -2.48 18.73 15.54
N GLY A 65 -2.14 19.61 14.58
CA GLY A 65 -1.25 20.76 14.77
C GLY A 65 -1.85 22.12 14.39
N GLY A 66 -3.17 22.28 14.42
CA GLY A 66 -3.85 23.54 14.11
C GLY A 66 -4.51 24.20 15.33
N ASN A 67 -3.72 24.94 16.12
CA ASN A 67 -4.13 25.91 17.15
C ASN A 67 -4.65 25.42 18.52
N SER A 68 -4.02 24.41 19.12
CA SER A 68 -3.85 24.42 20.58
C SER A 68 -2.56 23.70 21.00
N PRO A 69 -1.79 24.22 21.97
CA PRO A 69 -0.56 23.57 22.42
C PRO A 69 -0.91 22.47 23.43
N GLY A 70 -0.96 21.19 23.03
CA GLY A 70 -1.27 20.13 24.01
C GLY A 70 -1.18 18.66 23.62
N SER A 71 -1.33 18.24 22.36
CA SER A 71 -1.34 16.80 22.00
C SER A 71 -0.08 16.41 21.24
N ARG A 72 0.96 16.07 21.99
CA ARG A 72 2.20 15.51 21.45
C ARG A 72 2.00 14.01 21.27
N LEU A 73 1.70 13.57 20.05
CA LEU A 73 1.81 12.16 19.65
C LEU A 73 3.20 11.64 20.00
N GLU A 74 3.30 10.39 20.46
CA GLU A 74 4.62 9.82 20.74
C GLU A 74 5.39 9.65 19.43
N GLU A 75 6.69 9.97 19.45
CA GLU A 75 7.55 9.97 18.27
C GLU A 75 7.63 8.58 17.59
N HIS A 76 7.35 7.52 18.35
CA HIS A 76 7.22 6.16 17.85
C HIS A 76 5.97 5.94 17.00
N GLU A 77 4.82 6.51 17.39
CA GLU A 77 3.55 6.35 16.66
C GLU A 77 3.58 7.09 15.31
N VAL A 78 4.19 8.28 15.29
CA VAL A 78 4.42 9.04 14.06
C VAL A 78 5.35 8.28 13.10
N ARG A 79 6.38 7.59 13.63
CA ARG A 79 7.26 6.73 12.82
C ARG A 79 6.49 5.56 12.22
N THR A 80 5.70 4.83 13.01
CA THR A 80 4.93 3.67 12.54
C THR A 80 3.90 4.07 11.47
N ILE A 81 3.24 5.22 11.61
CA ILE A 81 2.29 5.73 10.62
C ILE A 81 3.00 6.08 9.31
N ARG A 82 4.16 6.74 9.37
CA ARG A 82 4.97 7.07 8.19
C ARG A 82 5.45 5.80 7.48
N GLU A 83 5.96 4.83 8.23
CA GLU A 83 6.40 3.54 7.68
C GLU A 83 5.26 2.79 6.97
N LEU A 84 4.05 2.84 7.53
CA LEU A 84 2.87 2.22 6.91
C LEU A 84 2.45 2.97 5.64
N ASP A 85 2.45 4.31 5.65
CA ASP A 85 2.09 5.12 4.47
C ASP A 85 3.10 4.95 3.33
N THR A 86 4.39 4.86 3.65
CA THR A 86 5.45 4.52 2.68
C THR A 86 5.26 3.12 2.10
N LYS A 87 4.95 2.10 2.92
CA LYS A 87 4.67 0.74 2.44
C LYS A 87 3.48 0.68 1.49
N ILE A 88 2.40 1.43 1.79
CA ILE A 88 1.23 1.52 0.93
C ILE A 88 1.60 2.19 -0.41
N MET A 89 2.40 3.26 -0.36
CA MET A 89 2.89 3.93 -1.56
C MET A 89 3.75 3.00 -2.43
N GLU A 90 4.66 2.23 -1.82
CA GLU A 90 5.47 1.25 -2.54
C GLU A 90 4.61 0.18 -3.24
N GLN A 91 3.60 -0.37 -2.55
CA GLN A 91 2.67 -1.34 -3.13
C GLN A 91 1.93 -0.77 -4.35
N ILE A 92 1.48 0.48 -4.28
CA ILE A 92 0.80 1.16 -5.40
C ILE A 92 1.77 1.34 -6.58
N LEU A 93 3.02 1.73 -6.33
CA LEU A 93 4.00 1.87 -7.40
C LEU A 93 4.35 0.53 -8.05
N ASP A 94 4.42 -0.54 -7.27
CA ASP A 94 4.68 -1.89 -7.78
C ASP A 94 3.56 -2.39 -8.71
N GLU A 95 2.29 -2.00 -8.47
CA GLU A 95 1.20 -2.26 -9.43
C GLU A 95 1.45 -1.60 -10.80
N TYR A 96 1.94 -0.36 -10.81
CA TYR A 96 2.25 0.33 -12.06
C TYR A 96 3.47 -0.26 -12.78
N ILE A 97 4.46 -0.74 -12.03
CA ILE A 97 5.60 -1.47 -12.60
C ILE A 97 5.11 -2.78 -13.23
N LEU A 98 4.26 -3.53 -12.54
CA LEU A 98 3.67 -4.77 -13.07
C LEU A 98 2.91 -4.52 -14.38
N MET A 99 2.14 -3.43 -14.49
CA MET A 99 1.48 -3.04 -15.74
C MET A 99 2.46 -2.79 -16.89
N CYS A 100 3.64 -2.23 -16.61
CA CYS A 100 4.71 -2.05 -17.60
C CYS A 100 5.33 -3.39 -18.01
N GLU A 101 5.57 -4.29 -17.04
CA GLU A 101 6.12 -5.63 -17.28
C GLU A 101 5.18 -6.50 -18.12
N GLU A 102 3.87 -6.49 -17.82
CA GLU A 102 2.83 -7.16 -18.62
C GLU A 102 2.78 -6.63 -20.07
N SER A 103 3.14 -5.35 -20.25
CA SER A 103 3.25 -4.72 -21.58
C SER A 103 4.61 -4.96 -22.25
N GLY A 104 5.51 -5.74 -21.62
CA GLY A 104 6.83 -6.09 -22.14
C GLY A 104 7.86 -4.96 -22.07
N VAL A 105 7.68 -3.98 -21.16
CA VAL A 105 8.50 -2.78 -21.05
C VAL A 105 9.14 -2.68 -19.67
N TYR A 106 10.45 -2.44 -19.64
CA TYR A 106 11.17 -2.18 -18.40
C TYR A 106 10.84 -0.78 -17.85
N ALA A 107 10.42 -0.72 -16.58
CA ALA A 107 10.08 0.50 -15.88
C ALA A 107 10.79 0.61 -14.52
N GLU A 108 11.12 1.83 -14.12
CA GLU A 108 11.67 2.16 -12.80
C GLU A 108 10.70 3.06 -12.03
N LYS A 109 10.77 3.08 -10.70
CA LYS A 109 9.96 3.97 -9.85
C LYS A 109 10.79 5.11 -9.29
N LEU A 110 10.26 6.33 -9.36
CA LEU A 110 10.87 7.53 -8.82
C LEU A 110 9.83 8.30 -8.00
N HIS A 111 10.16 8.62 -6.75
CA HIS A 111 9.26 9.36 -5.88
C HIS A 111 9.98 10.43 -5.06
N VAL A 112 9.22 11.46 -4.67
CA VAL A 112 9.65 12.49 -3.71
C VAL A 112 8.57 12.68 -2.67
N GLU A 113 8.96 12.90 -1.42
CA GLU A 113 8.05 13.30 -0.35
C GLU A 113 7.90 14.83 -0.38
N MET A 114 6.70 15.32 -0.69
CA MET A 114 6.39 16.77 -0.71
C MET A 114 4.92 17.04 -0.40
N ASP A 115 4.69 18.16 0.29
CA ASP A 115 3.35 18.62 0.66
C ASP A 115 2.55 19.15 -0.54
N ASP A 116 3.20 19.79 -1.51
CA ASP A 116 2.55 20.23 -2.75
C ASP A 116 2.95 19.31 -3.92
N ILE A 117 1.96 18.55 -4.40
CA ILE A 117 2.12 17.63 -5.53
C ILE A 117 2.59 18.37 -6.79
N ARG A 118 2.19 19.63 -6.98
CA ARG A 118 2.53 20.42 -8.16
C ARG A 118 4.01 20.78 -8.15
N GLU A 119 4.52 21.21 -7.00
CA GLU A 119 5.94 21.54 -6.79
C GLU A 119 6.79 20.27 -6.85
N GLY A 120 6.36 19.17 -6.23
CA GLY A 120 7.10 17.91 -6.25
C GLY A 120 7.31 17.34 -7.65
N ILE A 121 6.32 17.47 -8.55
CA ILE A 121 6.50 17.07 -9.95
C ILE A 121 7.56 17.95 -10.64
N VAL A 122 7.54 19.26 -10.40
CA VAL A 122 8.50 20.21 -10.98
C VAL A 122 9.91 19.95 -10.44
N GLU A 123 10.06 19.74 -9.13
CA GLU A 123 11.33 19.40 -8.47
C GLU A 123 11.95 18.15 -9.09
N LEU A 124 11.18 17.07 -9.22
CA LEU A 124 11.66 15.83 -9.84
C LEU A 124 12.11 16.04 -11.29
N VAL A 125 11.45 16.93 -12.03
CA VAL A 125 11.88 17.27 -13.39
C VAL A 125 13.22 17.98 -13.42
N TYR A 126 13.45 18.94 -12.52
CA TYR A 126 14.73 19.64 -12.43
C TYR A 126 15.85 18.71 -11.93
N GLN A 127 15.63 18.01 -10.82
CA GLN A 127 16.62 17.14 -10.19
C GLN A 127 17.09 16.03 -11.14
N HIS A 128 16.17 15.40 -11.86
CA HIS A 128 16.49 14.31 -12.76
C HIS A 128 16.62 14.74 -14.22
N SER A 129 16.62 16.05 -14.51
CA SER A 129 16.72 16.61 -15.87
C SER A 129 15.76 15.96 -16.87
N ILE A 130 14.50 15.74 -16.45
CA ILE A 130 13.50 14.98 -17.22
C ILE A 130 13.21 15.69 -18.55
N LYS A 131 13.31 14.94 -19.65
CA LYS A 131 13.08 15.46 -21.00
C LYS A 131 11.70 15.10 -21.57
N LYS A 132 11.05 14.05 -21.06
CA LYS A 132 9.76 13.54 -21.55
C LYS A 132 8.84 13.21 -20.39
N LEU A 133 7.76 13.95 -20.22
CA LEU A 133 6.81 13.80 -19.12
C LEU A 133 5.38 13.59 -19.62
N VAL A 134 4.68 12.58 -19.11
CA VAL A 134 3.27 12.32 -19.39
C VAL A 134 2.45 12.54 -18.11
N ILE A 135 1.38 13.32 -18.19
CA ILE A 135 0.51 13.63 -17.04
C ILE A 135 -0.98 13.66 -17.43
N GLY A 136 -1.86 13.43 -16.46
CA GLY A 136 -3.31 13.59 -16.62
C GLY A 136 -3.74 15.04 -16.85
N ALA A 137 -4.63 15.29 -17.82
CA ALA A 137 -5.07 16.62 -18.26
C ALA A 137 -6.29 17.18 -17.49
N ALA A 138 -7.06 16.32 -16.83
CA ALA A 138 -8.38 16.65 -16.29
C ALA A 138 -8.34 16.94 -14.78
N ALA A 139 -9.06 17.98 -14.35
CA ALA A 139 -9.39 18.18 -12.94
C ALA A 139 -10.51 17.21 -12.54
N ASP A 140 -10.54 16.79 -11.27
CA ASP A 140 -11.53 15.85 -10.77
C ASP A 140 -12.99 16.31 -11.01
N LYS A 141 -13.83 15.29 -11.23
CA LYS A 141 -15.30 15.25 -11.22
C LYS A 141 -16.11 15.62 -12.46
N HIS A 142 -15.68 16.41 -13.46
CA HIS A 142 -16.59 16.70 -14.61
C HIS A 142 -15.86 16.92 -15.95
N TYR A 143 -15.79 15.89 -16.80
CA TYR A 143 -15.27 16.05 -18.16
C TYR A 143 -16.04 15.21 -19.20
N SER A 144 -16.58 15.90 -20.21
CA SER A 144 -17.24 15.33 -21.39
C SER A 144 -16.20 14.79 -22.38
N GLY A 145 -16.55 13.76 -23.16
CA GLY A 145 -15.66 13.09 -24.11
C GLY A 145 -15.12 13.94 -25.28
N GLY A 146 -15.37 15.25 -25.29
CA GLY A 146 -14.93 16.20 -26.32
C GLY A 146 -13.96 17.28 -25.81
N MET A 147 -13.30 17.07 -24.67
CA MET A 147 -12.37 18.04 -24.06
C MET A 147 -11.16 18.31 -24.97
N ARG A 148 -10.93 19.59 -25.32
CA ARG A 148 -9.81 20.03 -26.20
C ARG A 148 -8.74 20.86 -25.48
N ASN A 149 -8.99 21.27 -24.24
CA ASN A 149 -8.10 22.12 -23.44
C ASN A 149 -7.82 21.46 -22.08
N ILE A 150 -6.65 21.74 -21.49
CA ILE A 150 -6.27 21.30 -20.14
C ILE A 150 -7.18 21.98 -19.11
N LYS A 151 -7.68 21.23 -18.12
CA LYS A 151 -8.53 21.75 -17.04
C LYS A 151 -7.96 21.52 -15.64
N SER A 152 -7.00 20.60 -15.51
CA SER A 152 -6.32 20.34 -14.23
C SER A 152 -5.46 21.53 -13.82
N LYS A 153 -5.74 22.11 -12.65
CA LYS A 153 -4.90 23.17 -12.05
C LYS A 153 -3.47 22.69 -11.83
N LYS A 154 -3.28 21.42 -11.49
CA LYS A 154 -1.96 20.78 -11.39
C LYS A 154 -1.27 20.72 -12.75
N ALA A 155 -1.97 20.26 -13.78
CA ALA A 155 -1.41 20.15 -15.12
C ALA A 155 -1.04 21.50 -15.73
N MET A 156 -1.85 22.54 -15.48
CA MET A 156 -1.54 23.92 -15.90
C MET A 156 -0.32 24.45 -15.15
N TYR A 157 -0.28 24.32 -13.83
CA TYR A 157 0.87 24.74 -13.03
C TYR A 157 2.17 24.08 -13.49
N VAL A 158 2.16 22.75 -13.67
CA VAL A 158 3.33 22.01 -14.15
C VAL A 158 3.75 22.53 -15.53
N LEU A 159 2.81 22.73 -16.47
CA LEU A 159 3.13 23.29 -17.79
C LEU A 159 3.86 24.64 -17.71
N ASP A 160 3.42 25.52 -16.80
CA ASP A 160 3.93 26.88 -16.68
C ASP A 160 5.34 26.93 -16.04
N HIS A 161 5.74 25.90 -15.27
CA HIS A 161 6.98 25.89 -14.49
C HIS A 161 8.02 24.86 -14.97
N LEU A 162 7.73 24.11 -16.04
CA LEU A 162 8.66 23.16 -16.64
C LEU A 162 9.77 23.87 -17.43
N PRO A 163 10.98 23.29 -17.52
CA PRO A 163 12.03 23.82 -18.39
C PRO A 163 11.69 23.58 -19.87
N LEU A 164 12.15 24.47 -20.76
CA LEU A 164 11.99 24.34 -22.23
C LEU A 164 12.53 23.03 -22.80
N SER A 165 13.51 22.42 -22.12
CA SER A 165 14.12 21.14 -22.48
C SER A 165 13.19 19.94 -22.25
N CYS A 166 12.11 20.10 -21.48
CA CYS A 166 11.13 19.06 -21.20
C CYS A 166 9.93 19.15 -22.14
N GLN A 167 9.63 18.06 -22.84
CA GLN A 167 8.40 17.87 -23.60
C GLN A 167 7.35 17.17 -22.72
N ILE A 168 6.13 17.71 -22.71
CA ILE A 168 5.04 17.20 -21.88
C ILE A 168 3.82 16.79 -22.71
N TRP A 169 3.16 15.69 -22.33
CA TRP A 169 1.92 15.18 -22.92
C TRP A 169 0.80 15.10 -21.88
N PHE A 170 -0.37 15.65 -22.23
CA PHE A 170 -1.55 15.71 -21.37
C PHE A 170 -2.61 14.72 -21.83
N ILE A 171 -2.91 13.73 -21.00
CA ILE A 171 -3.79 12.60 -21.35
C ILE A 171 -5.10 12.66 -20.58
N CYS A 172 -6.21 12.31 -21.25
CA CYS A 172 -7.51 12.13 -20.61
C CYS A 172 -8.26 10.97 -21.27
N ARG A 173 -8.77 10.02 -20.47
CA ARG A 173 -9.47 8.81 -20.94
C ARG A 173 -8.70 8.03 -22.03
N GLY A 174 -7.38 7.94 -21.90
CA GLY A 174 -6.54 7.25 -22.88
C GLY A 174 -6.41 7.99 -24.22
N HIS A 175 -6.69 9.29 -24.27
CA HIS A 175 -6.49 10.13 -25.46
C HIS A 175 -5.59 11.33 -25.17
N LEU A 176 -4.75 11.68 -26.14
CA LEU A 176 -3.92 12.89 -26.09
C LEU A 176 -4.78 14.14 -26.27
N ILE A 177 -4.76 15.02 -25.28
CA ILE A 177 -5.48 16.30 -25.30
C ILE A 177 -4.59 17.41 -25.85
N ARG A 178 -3.34 17.48 -25.38
CA ARG A 178 -2.35 18.48 -25.78
C ARG A 178 -0.94 17.96 -25.54
N SER A 179 0.01 18.41 -26.36
CA SER A 179 1.44 18.32 -26.07
C SER A 179 2.05 19.73 -26.05
N GLY A 180 3.13 19.92 -25.29
CA GLY A 180 3.79 21.22 -25.13
C GLY A 180 5.25 21.11 -24.71
N LYS A 181 5.94 22.25 -24.63
CA LYS A 181 7.26 22.42 -24.03
C LYS A 181 7.15 23.40 -22.86
N GLY A 182 8.07 23.32 -21.90
CA GLY A 182 8.13 24.23 -20.75
C GLY A 182 8.38 25.69 -21.11
N VAL A 183 8.44 26.59 -20.12
CA VAL A 183 8.51 28.05 -20.29
C VAL A 183 9.88 28.57 -19.81
N LEU A 184 10.36 29.70 -20.38
CA LEU A 184 11.50 30.45 -19.82
C LEU A 184 11.03 31.32 -18.67
N ASP A 185 11.76 31.27 -17.56
CA ASP A 185 11.57 32.21 -16.46
C ASP A 185 12.01 33.62 -16.93
N GLY A 186 11.05 34.56 -17.00
CA GLY A 186 11.34 35.99 -17.14
C GLY A 186 10.99 36.72 -18.45
N ASP A 187 9.74 36.66 -18.95
CA ASP A 187 9.21 37.71 -19.84
C ASP A 187 7.71 37.92 -19.61
N ASP A 188 7.32 39.19 -19.42
CA ASP A 188 6.02 39.70 -19.00
C ASP A 188 4.82 39.29 -19.89
N ASP A 189 3.66 39.22 -19.24
CA ASP A 189 2.33 39.00 -19.79
C ASP A 189 1.91 40.06 -20.84
N GLU A 190 1.60 39.63 -22.07
CA GLU A 190 0.34 40.01 -22.79
C GLU A 190 0.15 39.35 -24.18
N ASP A 191 1.18 38.82 -24.85
CA ASP A 191 1.04 38.39 -26.27
C ASP A 191 0.76 36.89 -26.53
N ARG A 192 0.40 36.10 -25.50
CA ARG A 192 0.42 34.62 -25.59
C ARG A 192 -0.80 33.92 -26.23
N TYR A 193 -1.89 34.62 -26.57
CA TYR A 193 -3.15 33.94 -26.93
C TYR A 193 -3.43 33.70 -28.43
N ALA A 194 -2.54 34.09 -29.36
CA ALA A 194 -2.88 34.07 -30.79
C ALA A 194 -2.29 32.92 -31.64
N SER A 195 -1.27 32.18 -31.19
CA SER A 195 -0.44 31.37 -32.12
C SER A 195 -0.37 29.86 -31.86
N LEU A 196 -1.43 29.22 -31.33
CA LEU A 196 -1.41 27.75 -31.12
C LEU A 196 -2.67 27.04 -31.64
N GLN A 197 -3.01 27.27 -32.92
CA GLN A 197 -3.78 26.32 -33.71
C GLN A 197 -3.00 25.88 -34.94
N SER A 198 -3.05 24.57 -35.18
CA SER A 198 -2.43 23.78 -36.26
C SER A 198 -0.98 23.35 -36.01
N ILE A 199 -0.77 22.03 -36.00
CA ILE A 199 0.02 21.33 -37.02
C ILE A 199 -0.29 19.83 -36.91
N SER A 200 -0.71 19.27 -38.05
CA SER A 200 -0.86 17.84 -38.31
C SER A 200 0.48 17.26 -38.78
N PHE A 201 0.65 15.97 -38.52
CA PHE A 201 1.77 15.10 -38.90
C PHE A 201 2.19 15.17 -40.38
N SER A 202 3.51 15.22 -40.67
CA SER A 202 4.17 14.63 -41.88
C SER A 202 5.72 14.66 -41.82
N GLU A 203 6.30 13.47 -41.97
CA GLU A 203 7.49 13.04 -42.75
C GLU A 203 8.97 13.40 -42.42
N MET A 204 9.77 12.34 -42.64
CA MET A 204 11.23 12.21 -42.67
C MET A 204 11.90 13.00 -43.80
N GLY A 205 13.17 13.37 -43.58
CA GLY A 205 14.19 13.36 -44.63
C GLY A 205 15.15 14.55 -44.68
N GLY A 206 16.44 14.27 -44.50
CA GLY A 206 17.50 14.86 -45.34
C GLY A 206 18.28 16.11 -44.86
N SER A 207 19.52 15.85 -44.45
CA SER A 207 20.78 16.54 -44.85
C SER A 207 21.04 18.05 -44.55
N ASN A 208 22.06 18.26 -43.70
CA ASN A 208 23.17 19.25 -43.64
C ASN A 208 23.41 20.24 -44.82
N PRO A 209 24.37 21.20 -44.70
CA PRO A 209 24.69 22.16 -43.64
C PRO A 209 24.94 23.60 -44.22
N SER A 210 25.19 24.63 -43.40
CA SER A 210 26.20 25.71 -43.66
C SER A 210 26.07 26.94 -42.75
N THR A 211 27.22 27.39 -42.19
CA THR A 211 27.71 28.79 -41.93
C THR A 211 26.78 29.82 -41.25
N SER A 212 27.21 30.73 -40.36
CA SER A 212 28.50 31.42 -40.18
C SER A 212 28.43 32.33 -38.94
N ALA A 213 29.61 32.67 -38.41
CA ALA A 213 29.98 33.95 -37.77
C ALA A 213 29.28 34.31 -36.44
N SER A 214 29.85 35.01 -35.47
CA SER A 214 31.16 35.61 -35.17
C SER A 214 31.00 36.29 -33.81
N GLY A 215 32.05 36.41 -32.97
CA GLY A 215 32.01 37.35 -31.84
C GLY A 215 32.95 37.02 -30.68
N SER A 216 34.13 37.61 -30.71
CA SER A 216 35.15 37.60 -29.64
C SER A 216 34.77 38.42 -28.41
N SER A 217 35.29 38.03 -27.24
CA SER A 217 36.04 38.88 -26.27
C SER A 217 36.43 38.01 -25.05
N ASN A 218 37.71 37.63 -24.91
CA ASN A 218 38.84 38.32 -24.28
C ASN A 218 38.97 38.09 -22.75
N LEU A 219 39.93 37.22 -22.44
CA LEU A 219 40.58 36.93 -21.16
C LEU A 219 41.75 37.93 -20.93
N ARG A 220 42.06 38.29 -19.68
CA ARG A 220 43.40 38.78 -19.28
C ARG A 220 43.66 38.62 -17.78
N CYS A 221 44.87 38.14 -17.44
CA CYS A 221 45.47 38.07 -16.11
C CYS A 221 47.02 38.14 -16.22
N TYR A 222 47.66 38.84 -15.26
CA TYR A 222 49.06 38.79 -14.74
C TYR A 222 50.25 39.11 -15.69
N GLU A 223 51.45 39.64 -15.33
CA GLU A 223 52.18 39.92 -14.07
C GLU A 223 53.40 40.88 -14.32
N SER A 224 54.16 41.25 -13.29
CA SER A 224 55.15 42.36 -13.23
C SER A 224 56.62 41.96 -12.93
N GLU A 225 57.55 42.83 -13.39
CA GLU A 225 58.88 43.27 -12.85
C GLU A 225 60.13 42.35 -12.69
N SER A 226 61.28 42.87 -13.18
CA SER A 226 62.63 42.69 -12.61
C SER A 226 63.60 43.82 -13.07
N GLU A 227 64.41 44.35 -12.14
CA GLU A 227 65.47 45.36 -12.34
C GLU A 227 66.89 44.73 -12.27
N GLN A 228 67.89 45.39 -12.87
CA GLN A 228 69.29 44.96 -13.00
C GLN A 228 70.25 46.06 -12.48
N GLU A 229 71.27 45.70 -11.70
CA GLU A 229 72.35 46.57 -11.20
C GLU A 229 73.74 46.15 -11.73
N VAL A 230 74.63 47.11 -12.00
CA VAL A 230 75.97 46.97 -12.61
C VAL A 230 77.07 47.38 -11.61
N LEU A 231 78.21 46.67 -11.56
CA LEU A 231 79.37 46.97 -10.70
C LEU A 231 80.67 47.15 -11.51
N GLU A 232 81.42 48.22 -11.22
CA GLU A 232 82.66 48.69 -11.89
C GLU A 232 83.97 47.98 -11.45
N GLN A 233 85.02 48.06 -12.29
CA GLN A 233 86.39 47.58 -12.06
C GLN A 233 87.34 48.70 -11.53
N PRO A 234 88.42 48.38 -10.77
CA PRO A 234 89.34 49.39 -10.25
C PRO A 234 90.59 49.64 -11.14
N ARG A 235 91.08 50.89 -11.07
CA ARG A 235 92.25 51.44 -11.79
C ARG A 235 93.59 51.07 -11.16
N PHE A 236 94.62 50.92 -12.01
CA PHE A 236 96.04 50.76 -11.64
C PHE A 236 96.66 52.09 -11.18
N LEU A 237 97.43 52.06 -10.08
CA LEU A 237 98.29 53.16 -9.61
C LEU A 237 99.73 52.89 -10.05
N GLU A 238 100.35 53.83 -10.76
CA GLU A 238 101.75 53.78 -11.15
C GLU A 238 102.61 54.47 -10.08
N VAL A 239 103.66 53.79 -9.62
CA VAL A 239 104.55 54.24 -8.54
C VAL A 239 105.67 55.10 -9.13
N VAL A 240 105.73 56.34 -8.67
CA VAL A 240 106.84 57.30 -8.85
C VAL A 240 108.07 56.81 -8.08
N HIS A 241 109.28 56.91 -8.64
CA HIS A 241 110.49 57.24 -7.86
C HIS A 241 111.49 58.11 -8.64
N LEU A 242 112.13 58.97 -7.86
CA LEU A 242 112.89 60.20 -8.13
C LEU A 242 114.37 59.94 -8.56
N PRO A 243 115.12 61.01 -8.92
CA PRO A 243 116.37 60.98 -9.69
C PRO A 243 117.63 60.89 -8.81
N SER A 244 118.79 60.65 -9.44
CA SER A 244 120.02 61.35 -9.05
C SER A 244 121.06 61.33 -10.16
N SER A 245 121.75 62.45 -10.22
CA SER A 245 122.77 62.91 -11.13
C SER A 245 124.15 62.28 -10.92
N HIS A 246 124.99 62.56 -11.93
CA HIS A 246 126.45 62.71 -11.90
C HIS A 246 127.34 61.47 -11.96
N GLU A 247 127.93 61.34 -13.15
CA GLU A 247 129.20 60.68 -13.46
C GLU A 247 130.33 61.14 -12.51
N LEU A 248 131.21 60.23 -12.13
CA LEU A 248 132.67 60.33 -12.27
C LEU A 248 133.34 58.99 -11.88
N GLU A 249 134.27 58.54 -12.72
CA GLU A 249 134.98 57.26 -12.73
C GLU A 249 135.94 57.02 -11.55
N GLY A 250 136.22 55.75 -11.22
CA GLY A 250 137.37 55.39 -10.37
C GLY A 250 137.51 53.96 -9.85
N SER A 251 137.53 52.95 -10.74
CA SER A 251 138.29 51.68 -10.63
C SER A 251 138.49 51.03 -9.24
N SER A 252 137.43 50.39 -8.72
CA SER A 252 137.48 49.18 -7.89
C SER A 252 136.10 48.49 -7.84
N ASP A 253 135.26 48.76 -8.85
CA ASP A 253 133.84 48.44 -8.86
C ASP A 253 133.50 47.16 -9.62
N ASP A 254 134.34 46.68 -10.55
CA ASP A 254 133.99 45.52 -11.41
C ASP A 254 133.70 44.24 -10.63
N GLN A 255 134.42 43.98 -9.52
CA GLN A 255 134.20 42.76 -8.72
C GLN A 255 132.99 42.85 -7.78
N LEU A 256 132.63 44.07 -7.35
CA LEU A 256 131.42 44.36 -6.56
C LEU A 256 130.18 44.43 -7.47
N LEU A 257 130.35 44.92 -8.70
CA LEU A 257 129.31 45.01 -9.72
C LEU A 257 128.93 43.61 -10.22
N ASP A 258 129.90 42.71 -10.43
CA ASP A 258 129.63 41.30 -10.77
C ASP A 258 128.90 40.56 -9.63
N GLN A 259 129.29 40.77 -8.37
CA GLN A 259 128.60 40.17 -7.22
C GLN A 259 127.18 40.72 -7.05
N LEU A 260 126.97 42.02 -7.29
CA LEU A 260 125.66 42.65 -7.25
C LEU A 260 124.77 42.15 -8.40
N GLN A 261 125.33 42.01 -9.59
CA GLN A 261 124.61 41.50 -10.76
C GLN A 261 124.24 40.02 -10.57
N GLN A 262 125.14 39.20 -10.04
CA GLN A 262 124.83 37.81 -9.67
C GLN A 262 123.74 37.71 -8.60
N ALA A 263 123.80 38.55 -7.55
CA ALA A 263 122.76 38.61 -6.52
C ALA A 263 121.40 39.08 -7.07
N GLN A 264 121.40 40.01 -8.03
CA GLN A 264 120.19 40.48 -8.72
C GLN A 264 119.59 39.40 -9.64
N GLU A 265 120.42 38.63 -10.35
CA GLU A 265 119.97 37.50 -11.17
C GLU A 265 119.41 36.36 -10.31
N GLU A 266 120.07 36.04 -9.20
CA GLU A 266 119.57 35.07 -8.22
C GLU A 266 118.25 35.55 -7.59
N ALA A 267 118.15 36.81 -7.16
CA ALA A 267 116.90 37.40 -6.66
C ALA A 267 115.79 37.39 -7.72
N GLY A 268 116.13 37.62 -9.00
CA GLY A 268 115.21 37.53 -10.13
C GLY A 268 114.72 36.11 -10.40
N LYS A 269 115.58 35.11 -10.22
CA LYS A 269 115.21 33.68 -10.27
C LYS A 269 114.27 33.32 -9.12
N TRP A 270 114.63 33.63 -7.88
CA TRP A 270 113.78 33.38 -6.70
C TRP A 270 112.42 34.07 -6.81
N ARG A 271 112.35 35.29 -7.36
CA ARG A 271 111.08 36.01 -7.56
C ARG A 271 110.17 35.31 -8.57
N ARG A 272 110.71 34.77 -9.67
CA ARG A 272 109.93 34.00 -10.67
C ARG A 272 109.43 32.68 -10.07
N GLU A 273 110.29 31.95 -9.38
CA GLU A 273 109.91 30.69 -8.71
C GLU A 273 108.83 30.93 -7.65
N ALA A 274 108.92 32.02 -6.88
CA ALA A 274 107.89 32.41 -5.91
C ALA A 274 106.56 32.79 -6.57
N TYR A 275 106.58 33.47 -7.72
CA TYR A 275 105.38 33.81 -8.49
C TYR A 275 104.71 32.57 -9.10
N GLU A 276 105.50 31.66 -9.66
CA GLU A 276 104.99 30.39 -10.18
C GLU A 276 104.42 29.49 -9.08
N GLU A 277 105.05 29.47 -7.90
CA GLU A 277 104.52 28.80 -6.71
C GLU A 277 103.21 29.44 -6.22
N ALA A 278 103.11 30.77 -6.21
CA ALA A 278 101.87 31.48 -5.86
C ALA A 278 100.72 31.14 -6.82
N ASN A 279 100.98 31.16 -8.13
CA ASN A 279 100.00 30.76 -9.14
C ASN A 279 99.59 29.27 -9.02
N ARG A 280 100.52 28.38 -8.65
CA ARG A 280 100.20 26.97 -8.37
C ARG A 280 99.32 26.83 -7.13
N ARG A 281 99.57 27.60 -6.07
CA ARG A 281 98.72 27.62 -4.87
C ARG A 281 97.33 28.17 -5.14
N GLU A 282 97.20 29.26 -5.89
CA GLU A 282 95.90 29.82 -6.25
C GLU A 282 95.06 28.82 -7.05
N LYS A 283 95.66 28.10 -8.01
CA LYS A 283 94.97 27.03 -8.76
C LYS A 283 94.55 25.87 -7.87
N ALA A 284 95.41 25.46 -6.94
CA ALA A 284 95.08 24.44 -5.95
C ALA A 284 93.93 24.90 -5.04
N GLU A 285 93.96 26.14 -4.54
CA GLU A 285 92.93 26.73 -3.70
C GLU A 285 91.57 26.80 -4.41
N LYS A 286 91.54 27.23 -5.68
CA LYS A 286 90.33 27.23 -6.51
C LYS A 286 89.75 25.82 -6.66
N THR A 287 90.60 24.83 -6.87
CA THR A 287 90.18 23.41 -6.97
C THR A 287 89.56 22.91 -5.66
N VAL A 288 90.15 23.28 -4.52
CA VAL A 288 89.63 22.95 -3.19
C VAL A 288 88.28 23.63 -2.92
N ILE A 289 88.13 24.90 -3.31
CA ILE A 289 86.87 25.64 -3.19
C ILE A 289 85.78 24.98 -4.04
N ASP A 290 86.08 24.65 -5.30
CA ASP A 290 85.11 24.00 -6.18
C ASP A 290 84.73 22.59 -5.70
N ALA A 291 85.70 21.82 -5.17
CA ALA A 291 85.42 20.54 -4.53
C ALA A 291 84.53 20.70 -3.29
N THR A 292 84.81 21.70 -2.44
CA THR A 292 84.01 21.99 -1.23
C THR A 292 82.58 22.40 -1.60
N ARG A 293 82.40 23.22 -2.64
CA ARG A 293 81.08 23.60 -3.16
C ARG A 293 80.29 22.37 -3.63
N LYS A 294 80.93 21.44 -4.34
CA LYS A 294 80.30 20.18 -4.77
C LYS A 294 79.88 19.30 -3.60
N VAL A 295 80.74 19.16 -2.59
CA VAL A 295 80.40 18.41 -1.36
C VAL A 295 79.19 19.03 -0.67
N ARG A 296 79.17 20.35 -0.46
CA ARG A 296 78.03 21.04 0.16
C ARG A 296 76.74 20.90 -0.66
N ALA A 297 76.82 20.92 -1.99
CA ALA A 297 75.66 20.71 -2.85
C ALA A 297 75.12 19.27 -2.73
N LEU A 298 76.00 18.27 -2.66
CA LEU A 298 75.62 16.87 -2.44
C LEU A 298 75.05 16.65 -1.03
N GLU A 299 75.63 17.27 0.00
CA GLU A 299 75.09 17.25 1.37
C GLU A 299 73.68 17.85 1.42
N GLY A 300 73.46 19.00 0.77
CA GLY A 300 72.13 19.61 0.64
C GLY A 300 71.13 18.71 -0.08
N SER A 301 71.54 18.09 -1.18
CA SER A 301 70.70 17.13 -1.92
C SER A 301 70.38 15.88 -1.09
N TYR A 302 71.31 15.39 -0.28
CA TYR A 302 71.12 14.22 0.58
C TYR A 302 70.16 14.51 1.74
N ILE A 303 70.26 15.69 2.35
CA ILE A 303 69.33 16.13 3.41
C ILE A 303 67.91 16.24 2.87
N GLU A 304 67.75 16.77 1.65
CA GLU A 304 66.44 16.93 1.02
C GLU A 304 65.81 15.58 0.62
N GLU A 305 66.62 14.61 0.17
CA GLU A 305 66.19 13.23 -0.06
C GLU A 305 65.75 12.55 1.24
N LEU A 306 66.48 12.74 2.35
CA LEU A 306 66.09 12.24 3.67
C LEU A 306 64.77 12.84 4.14
N ARG A 307 64.54 14.14 3.91
CA ARG A 307 63.26 14.80 4.22
C ARG A 307 62.12 14.16 3.42
N ARG A 308 62.27 14.01 2.10
CA ARG A 308 61.27 13.35 1.24
C ARG A 308 60.94 11.93 1.72
N ARG A 309 61.95 11.14 2.08
CA ARG A 309 61.72 9.78 2.60
C ARG A 309 60.91 9.77 3.89
N LYS A 310 61.19 10.70 4.80
CA LYS A 310 60.44 10.83 6.05
C LYS A 310 58.98 11.22 5.79
N GLU A 311 58.75 12.15 4.88
CA GLU A 311 57.39 12.56 4.47
C GLU A 311 56.60 11.39 3.85
N ILE A 312 57.24 10.61 2.97
CA ILE A 312 56.63 9.42 2.37
C ILE A 312 56.34 8.34 3.42
N GLU A 313 57.25 8.11 4.35
CA GLU A 313 57.06 7.12 5.43
C GLU A 313 55.91 7.52 6.36
N GLU A 314 55.78 8.81 6.70
CA GLU A 314 54.69 9.33 7.51
C GLU A 314 53.33 9.20 6.80
N VAL A 315 53.26 9.54 5.52
CA VAL A 315 52.05 9.33 4.70
C VAL A 315 51.73 7.84 4.61
N SER A 316 52.71 6.99 4.34
CA SER A 316 52.51 5.54 4.27
C SER A 316 52.05 4.93 5.59
N ALA A 317 52.53 5.44 6.73
CA ALA A 317 52.10 5.00 8.05
C ALA A 317 50.64 5.37 8.31
N LYS A 318 50.25 6.59 7.94
CA LYS A 318 48.87 7.07 8.05
C LYS A 318 47.91 6.31 7.13
N ASP A 319 48.33 6.04 5.89
CA ASP A 319 47.53 5.25 4.94
C ASP A 319 47.34 3.82 5.44
N LYS A 320 48.36 3.23 6.07
CA LYS A 320 48.26 1.91 6.69
C LYS A 320 47.25 1.90 7.85
N GLU A 321 47.29 2.89 8.74
CA GLU A 321 46.33 3.02 9.84
C GLU A 321 44.89 3.23 9.33
N ASN A 322 44.71 4.06 8.30
CA ASN A 322 43.42 4.25 7.65
C ASN A 322 42.89 2.96 7.03
N PHE A 323 43.76 2.18 6.38
CA PHE A 323 43.40 0.90 5.80
C PHE A 323 43.01 -0.14 6.87
N GLU A 324 43.72 -0.20 7.99
CA GLU A 324 43.39 -1.08 9.12
C GLU A 324 42.05 -0.69 9.75
N ASN A 325 41.78 0.60 9.95
CA ASN A 325 40.49 1.09 10.45
C ASN A 325 39.33 0.78 9.49
N MET A 326 39.53 1.02 8.19
CA MET A 326 38.55 0.67 7.15
C MET A 326 38.26 -0.83 7.17
N THR A 327 39.30 -1.66 7.26
CA THR A 327 39.14 -3.13 7.34
C THR A 327 38.31 -3.54 8.54
N ARG A 328 38.58 -2.94 9.72
CA ARG A 328 37.80 -3.23 10.94
C ARG A 328 36.34 -2.83 10.80
N GLN A 329 36.06 -1.67 10.22
CA GLN A 329 34.70 -1.22 9.96
C GLN A 329 33.96 -2.17 9.02
N TRP A 330 34.61 -2.62 7.95
CA TRP A 330 34.02 -3.58 7.01
C TRP A 330 33.74 -4.93 7.68
N ASP A 331 34.61 -5.41 8.58
CA ASP A 331 34.36 -6.63 9.33
C ASP A 331 33.17 -6.49 10.30
N GLU A 332 33.04 -5.35 10.99
CA GLU A 332 31.88 -5.04 11.85
C GLU A 332 30.57 -4.97 11.05
N GLU A 333 30.58 -4.32 9.88
CA GLU A 333 29.43 -4.25 8.96
C GLU A 333 29.06 -5.63 8.41
N ARG A 334 30.05 -6.47 8.07
CA ARG A 334 29.83 -7.84 7.60
C ARG A 334 29.16 -8.72 8.65
N VAL A 335 29.59 -8.64 9.91
CA VAL A 335 28.96 -9.40 11.01
C VAL A 335 27.51 -8.96 11.18
N THR A 336 27.26 -7.65 11.18
CA THR A 336 25.89 -7.11 11.31
C THR A 336 24.99 -7.55 10.16
N ALA A 337 25.48 -7.51 8.93
CA ALA A 337 24.75 -7.98 7.75
C ALA A 337 24.48 -9.49 7.82
N GLN A 338 25.40 -10.27 8.37
CA GLN A 338 25.23 -11.70 8.55
C GLN A 338 24.16 -12.03 9.61
N ASP A 339 24.12 -11.31 10.72
CA ASP A 339 23.08 -11.47 11.74
C ASP A 339 21.69 -11.11 11.20
N GLN A 340 21.60 -10.03 10.41
CA GLN A 340 20.37 -9.66 9.72
C GLN A 340 19.94 -10.74 8.71
N ARG A 341 20.89 -11.32 7.96
CA ARG A 341 20.60 -12.42 7.03
C ARG A 341 20.03 -13.64 7.75
N ILE A 342 20.61 -14.04 8.88
CA ILE A 342 20.12 -15.17 9.69
C ILE A 342 18.70 -14.91 10.17
N LEU A 343 18.40 -13.69 10.62
CA LEU A 343 17.05 -13.30 11.04
C LEU A 343 16.04 -13.40 9.88
N LEU A 344 16.42 -12.89 8.70
CA LEU A 344 15.58 -12.97 7.50
C LEU A 344 15.37 -14.41 7.04
N GLU A 345 16.41 -15.25 7.05
CA GLU A 345 16.31 -16.68 6.72
C GLU A 345 15.32 -17.39 7.67
N SER A 346 15.33 -17.06 8.96
CA SER A 346 14.35 -17.60 9.92
C SER A 346 12.92 -17.15 9.60
N GLN A 347 12.72 -15.91 9.16
CA GLN A 347 11.39 -15.42 8.78
C GLN A 347 10.90 -16.08 7.50
N VAL A 348 11.76 -16.21 6.48
CA VAL A 348 11.44 -16.91 5.23
C VAL A 348 11.01 -18.34 5.52
N SER A 349 11.75 -19.07 6.37
CA SER A 349 11.38 -20.43 6.76
C SER A 349 10.01 -20.51 7.47
N ASN A 350 9.65 -19.52 8.29
CA ASN A 350 8.31 -19.45 8.89
C ASN A 350 7.22 -19.25 7.84
N TYR A 351 7.46 -18.37 6.86
CA TYR A 351 6.52 -18.16 5.76
C TYR A 351 6.38 -19.39 4.86
N GLU A 352 7.47 -20.09 4.55
CA GLU A 352 7.44 -21.34 3.79
C GLU A 352 6.58 -22.41 4.47
N TYR A 353 6.70 -22.55 5.81
CA TYR A 353 5.85 -23.46 6.58
C TYR A 353 4.37 -23.09 6.48
N ARG A 354 4.04 -21.80 6.62
CA ARG A 354 2.64 -21.33 6.51
C ARG A 354 2.08 -21.47 5.10
N MET A 355 2.91 -21.29 4.07
CA MET A 355 2.52 -21.51 2.68
C MET A 355 2.18 -22.98 2.42
N ALA A 356 2.98 -23.92 2.94
CA ALA A 356 2.70 -25.35 2.84
C ALA A 356 1.36 -25.72 3.51
N GLU A 357 1.06 -25.14 4.68
CA GLU A 357 -0.23 -25.34 5.36
C GLU A 357 -1.42 -24.80 4.54
N LEU A 358 -1.25 -23.66 3.88
CA LEU A 358 -2.28 -23.08 3.01
C LEU A 358 -2.48 -23.90 1.73
N ASP A 359 -1.43 -24.46 1.16
CA ASP A 359 -1.53 -25.33 -0.02
C ASP A 359 -2.27 -26.65 0.29
N ASP A 360 -2.05 -27.24 1.46
CA ASP A 360 -2.79 -28.43 1.91
C ASP A 360 -4.29 -28.13 2.09
N LYS A 361 -4.61 -26.97 2.69
CA LYS A 361 -6.01 -26.48 2.79
C LYS A 361 -6.62 -26.20 1.43
N ARG A 362 -5.85 -25.64 0.49
CA ARG A 362 -6.30 -25.40 -0.88
C ARG A 362 -6.63 -26.72 -1.57
N GLN A 363 -5.75 -27.72 -1.47
CA GLN A 363 -5.99 -29.03 -2.06
C GLN A 363 -7.25 -29.69 -1.48
N SER A 364 -7.43 -29.61 -0.16
CA SER A 364 -8.63 -30.11 0.51
C SER A 364 -9.92 -29.41 0.03
N ALA A 365 -9.87 -28.09 -0.13
CA ALA A 365 -11.01 -27.31 -0.64
C ALA A 365 -11.31 -27.62 -2.13
N GLU A 366 -10.28 -27.89 -2.92
CA GLU A 366 -10.40 -28.22 -4.34
C GLU A 366 -11.01 -29.62 -4.54
N GLU A 367 -10.64 -30.58 -3.70
CA GLU A 367 -11.30 -31.90 -3.62
C GLU A 367 -12.77 -31.78 -3.24
N LEU A 368 -13.10 -30.98 -2.22
CA LEU A 368 -14.47 -30.73 -1.81
C LEU A 368 -15.29 -30.04 -2.91
N SER A 369 -14.69 -29.07 -3.63
CA SER A 369 -15.35 -28.42 -4.76
C SER A 369 -15.67 -29.40 -5.88
N GLN A 370 -14.77 -30.35 -6.18
CA GLN A 370 -15.04 -31.40 -7.18
C GLN A 370 -16.19 -32.33 -6.77
N VAL A 371 -16.35 -32.61 -5.47
CA VAL A 371 -17.50 -33.37 -4.95
C VAL A 371 -18.79 -32.61 -5.22
N TYR A 372 -18.83 -31.32 -4.88
CA TYR A 372 -20.01 -30.49 -5.13
C TYR A 372 -20.35 -30.34 -6.61
N GLU A 373 -19.35 -30.29 -7.50
CA GLU A 373 -19.60 -30.27 -8.94
C GLU A 373 -20.25 -31.57 -9.43
N LYS A 374 -19.78 -32.72 -8.94
CA LYS A 374 -20.38 -34.02 -9.26
C LYS A 374 -21.81 -34.13 -8.75
N GLU A 375 -22.08 -33.66 -7.53
CA GLU A 375 -23.45 -33.63 -6.99
C GLU A 375 -24.34 -32.70 -7.80
N ARG A 376 -23.87 -31.50 -8.14
CA ARG A 376 -24.60 -30.55 -9.00
C ARG A 376 -24.96 -31.17 -10.34
N ASP A 377 -24.02 -31.87 -10.97
CA ASP A 377 -24.26 -32.50 -12.27
C ASP A 377 -25.19 -33.71 -12.15
N MET A 378 -25.11 -34.47 -11.06
CA MET A 378 -26.07 -35.53 -10.75
C MET A 378 -27.50 -34.97 -10.57
N PHE A 379 -27.67 -33.89 -9.80
CA PHE A 379 -28.96 -33.23 -9.63
C PHE A 379 -29.49 -32.62 -10.93
N ARG A 380 -28.61 -32.13 -11.82
CA ARG A 380 -29.00 -31.68 -13.16
C ARG A 380 -29.56 -32.83 -14.00
N VAL A 381 -28.91 -34.00 -13.97
CA VAL A 381 -29.39 -35.19 -14.67
C VAL A 381 -30.73 -35.66 -14.10
N GLU A 382 -30.88 -35.68 -12.77
CA GLU A 382 -32.13 -36.06 -12.13
C GLU A 382 -33.28 -35.09 -12.47
N ARG A 383 -32.99 -33.78 -12.48
CA ARG A 383 -33.93 -32.75 -12.93
C ARG A 383 -34.34 -32.95 -14.39
N ASP A 384 -33.39 -33.20 -15.29
CA ASP A 384 -33.68 -33.37 -16.71
C ASP A 384 -34.49 -34.65 -16.97
N ASN A 385 -34.22 -35.72 -16.22
CA ASN A 385 -35.02 -36.93 -16.22
C ASN A 385 -36.44 -36.69 -15.68
N ALA A 386 -36.57 -35.98 -14.56
CA ALA A 386 -37.88 -35.61 -14.01
C ALA A 386 -38.66 -34.71 -14.98
N PHE A 387 -37.99 -33.78 -15.66
CA PHE A 387 -38.57 -32.91 -16.68
C PHE A 387 -39.09 -33.73 -17.87
N ASN A 388 -38.33 -34.72 -18.34
CA ASN A 388 -38.74 -35.61 -19.42
C ASN A 388 -39.94 -36.49 -19.04
N VAL A 389 -39.93 -37.08 -17.83
CA VAL A 389 -41.06 -37.84 -17.29
C VAL A 389 -42.31 -36.96 -17.18
N THR A 390 -42.14 -35.72 -16.73
CA THR A 390 -43.25 -34.74 -16.62
C THR A 390 -43.81 -34.38 -17.99
N ASN A 391 -42.95 -34.15 -19.00
CA ASN A 391 -43.40 -33.90 -20.37
C ASN A 391 -44.13 -35.09 -21.01
N ASP A 392 -43.71 -36.32 -20.70
CA ASP A 392 -44.40 -37.52 -21.20
C ASP A 392 -45.76 -37.72 -20.51
N LEU A 393 -45.90 -37.33 -19.24
CA LEU A 393 -47.17 -37.30 -18.52
C LEU A 393 -48.08 -36.15 -19.00
N LEU A 394 -47.52 -34.99 -19.36
CA LEU A 394 -48.25 -33.85 -19.92
C LEU A 394 -48.90 -34.23 -21.26
N LYS A 395 -48.17 -34.93 -22.15
CA LYS A 395 -48.72 -35.47 -23.41
C LYS A 395 -49.86 -36.48 -23.19
N GLN A 396 -49.89 -37.17 -22.05
CA GLN A 396 -50.99 -38.07 -21.68
C GLN A 396 -52.20 -37.30 -21.11
N SER A 397 -51.97 -36.17 -20.44
CA SER A 397 -53.03 -35.30 -19.89
C SER A 397 -53.69 -34.37 -20.93
N GLU A 398 -53.00 -34.03 -22.02
CA GLU A 398 -53.57 -33.24 -23.13
C GLU A 398 -54.72 -33.96 -23.85
N ALA A 399 -54.86 -35.28 -23.66
CA ALA A 399 -56.00 -36.06 -24.17
C ALA A 399 -57.26 -35.96 -23.28
N SER A 400 -57.24 -35.24 -22.15
CA SER A 400 -58.37 -35.16 -21.22
C SER A 400 -58.48 -33.76 -20.57
N SER A 401 -59.06 -32.83 -21.33
CA SER A 401 -59.79 -31.61 -20.97
C SER A 401 -59.42 -30.78 -19.72
N SER A 402 -59.03 -29.52 -20.00
CA SER A 402 -59.54 -28.25 -19.43
C SER A 402 -59.45 -27.99 -17.92
N SER A 403 -58.41 -27.27 -17.49
CA SER A 403 -58.51 -26.01 -16.72
C SER A 403 -57.11 -25.49 -16.37
N SER A 404 -57.00 -24.18 -16.41
CA SER A 404 -55.78 -23.39 -16.27
C SER A 404 -55.27 -23.30 -14.83
N ILE A 405 -53.95 -23.07 -14.73
CA ILE A 405 -53.15 -22.55 -13.60
C ILE A 405 -52.28 -23.62 -12.89
N ILE A 406 -51.03 -23.22 -12.63
CA ILE A 406 -49.93 -23.84 -11.83
C ILE A 406 -48.91 -24.69 -12.60
N ASN A 407 -47.66 -24.19 -12.71
CA ASN A 407 -46.48 -24.93 -12.22
C ASN A 407 -45.19 -24.07 -12.13
N THR A 408 -45.00 -23.41 -10.98
CA THR A 408 -43.72 -22.86 -10.51
C THR A 408 -43.30 -23.49 -9.17
N GLN A 409 -43.84 -24.67 -8.85
CA GLN A 409 -43.62 -25.37 -7.58
C GLN A 409 -42.42 -26.31 -7.67
N GLN A 410 -41.21 -25.83 -7.38
CA GLN A 410 -40.17 -26.75 -6.91
C GLN A 410 -39.08 -26.18 -5.99
N PHE A 411 -39.17 -24.92 -5.53
CA PHE A 411 -38.17 -24.36 -4.60
C PHE A 411 -38.74 -23.69 -3.34
N PHE A 412 -40.06 -23.69 -3.13
CA PHE A 412 -40.69 -23.12 -1.94
C PHE A 412 -41.58 -24.16 -1.28
N SER A 413 -41.38 -24.40 0.02
CA SER A 413 -42.34 -25.13 0.84
C SER A 413 -43.62 -24.30 0.89
N MET A 414 -44.68 -24.78 0.24
CA MET A 414 -45.99 -24.18 0.40
C MET A 414 -46.63 -24.70 1.68
N PHE A 415 -47.07 -23.78 2.52
CA PHE A 415 -47.81 -24.08 3.74
C PHE A 415 -49.29 -23.80 3.50
N SER A 416 -50.16 -24.69 3.98
CA SER A 416 -51.60 -24.45 3.88
C SER A 416 -52.01 -23.32 4.83
N LEU A 417 -53.07 -22.57 4.47
CA LEU A 417 -53.61 -21.53 5.34
C LEU A 417 -54.02 -22.11 6.72
N SER A 418 -54.53 -23.34 6.75
CA SER A 418 -54.83 -24.07 7.99
C SER A 418 -53.58 -24.32 8.87
N GLU A 419 -52.45 -24.69 8.27
CA GLU A 419 -51.16 -24.88 8.97
C GLU A 419 -50.64 -23.56 9.54
N ILE A 420 -50.84 -22.44 8.83
CA ILE A 420 -50.51 -21.10 9.31
C ILE A 420 -51.43 -20.67 10.47
N HIS A 421 -52.73 -20.93 10.38
CA HIS A 421 -53.67 -20.65 11.47
C HIS A 421 -53.35 -21.46 12.72
N GLU A 422 -53.01 -22.74 12.58
CA GLU A 422 -52.60 -23.58 13.71
C GLU A 422 -51.29 -23.06 14.32
N ALA A 423 -50.29 -22.79 13.48
CA ALA A 423 -48.98 -22.32 13.92
C ALA A 423 -49.03 -20.98 14.67
N THR A 424 -49.98 -20.11 14.33
CA THR A 424 -50.15 -18.76 14.93
C THR A 424 -51.26 -18.70 15.98
N SER A 425 -51.85 -19.83 16.39
CA SER A 425 -53.01 -19.87 17.29
C SER A 425 -54.16 -18.96 16.83
N SER A 426 -54.47 -19.01 15.54
CA SER A 426 -55.43 -18.11 14.86
C SER A 426 -55.04 -16.63 14.96
N PHE A 427 -53.77 -16.32 14.69
CA PHE A 427 -53.21 -14.96 14.75
C PHE A 427 -53.39 -14.28 16.11
N ASP A 428 -53.10 -15.03 17.19
CA ASP A 428 -53.16 -14.54 18.56
C ASP A 428 -52.24 -13.32 18.73
N GLN A 429 -52.77 -12.27 19.36
CA GLN A 429 -52.05 -11.00 19.59
C GLN A 429 -50.82 -11.16 20.49
N SER A 430 -50.79 -12.18 21.34
CA SER A 430 -49.60 -12.51 22.15
C SER A 430 -48.42 -13.04 21.34
N LEU A 431 -48.68 -13.56 20.14
CA LEU A 431 -47.67 -14.04 19.20
C LEU A 431 -47.24 -12.98 18.19
N LEU A 432 -47.82 -11.77 18.26
CA LEU A 432 -47.44 -10.66 17.40
C LEU A 432 -46.00 -10.23 17.69
N ILE A 433 -45.12 -10.36 16.70
CA ILE A 433 -43.75 -9.84 16.77
C ILE A 433 -43.75 -8.37 16.35
N TRP A 434 -44.48 -8.04 15.27
CA TRP A 434 -44.40 -6.74 14.65
C TRP A 434 -45.61 -6.42 13.76
N GLU A 435 -46.05 -5.16 13.75
CA GLU A 435 -47.14 -4.65 12.91
C GLU A 435 -46.75 -3.31 12.29
N HIS A 436 -46.86 -3.18 10.96
CA HIS A 436 -46.69 -1.92 10.25
C HIS A 436 -47.46 -1.90 8.91
N GLY A 437 -47.46 -0.75 8.22
CA GLY A 437 -48.23 -0.52 6.99
C GLY A 437 -48.05 -1.56 5.87
N HIS A 438 -46.93 -2.28 5.83
CA HIS A 438 -46.62 -3.29 4.81
C HIS A 438 -46.93 -4.76 5.22
N GLY A 439 -47.57 -4.98 6.37
CA GLY A 439 -47.99 -6.30 6.84
C GLY A 439 -47.71 -6.57 8.31
N THR A 440 -48.20 -7.71 8.79
CA THR A 440 -48.15 -8.12 10.19
C THR A 440 -47.34 -9.40 10.34
N ILE A 441 -46.41 -9.46 11.30
CA ILE A 441 -45.52 -10.60 11.53
C ILE A 441 -45.85 -11.28 12.86
N TYR A 442 -46.17 -12.56 12.78
CA TYR A 442 -46.47 -13.42 13.93
C TYR A 442 -45.34 -14.43 14.15
N LYS A 443 -45.08 -14.75 15.42
CA LYS A 443 -44.34 -15.94 15.81
C LYS A 443 -45.25 -17.14 15.63
N GLY A 444 -44.73 -18.21 15.04
CA GLY A 444 -45.46 -19.46 14.94
C GLY A 444 -44.59 -20.68 15.14
N LEU A 445 -45.23 -21.83 15.24
CA LEU A 445 -44.57 -23.13 15.30
C LEU A 445 -45.14 -24.02 14.19
N ILE A 446 -44.39 -24.18 13.10
CA ILE A 446 -44.77 -25.08 12.01
C ILE A 446 -43.98 -26.37 12.18
N ARG A 447 -44.65 -27.50 12.39
CA ARG A 447 -44.02 -28.82 12.55
C ARG A 447 -42.89 -28.80 13.59
N TYR A 448 -43.16 -28.20 14.75
CA TYR A 448 -42.20 -28.00 15.85
C TYR A 448 -40.99 -27.11 15.53
N THR A 449 -40.97 -26.46 14.36
CA THR A 449 -39.95 -25.48 13.99
C THR A 449 -40.45 -24.07 14.27
N PRO A 450 -39.74 -23.24 15.07
CA PRO A 450 -40.12 -21.86 15.29
C PRO A 450 -39.92 -21.04 14.01
N VAL A 451 -40.97 -20.34 13.60
CA VAL A 451 -41.01 -19.55 12.37
C VAL A 451 -41.53 -18.14 12.63
N ALA A 452 -41.19 -17.21 11.72
CA ALA A 452 -41.79 -15.90 11.63
C ALA A 452 -42.68 -15.84 10.38
N ILE A 453 -43.98 -15.58 10.58
CA ILE A 453 -44.98 -15.62 9.52
C ILE A 453 -45.42 -14.18 9.24
N LYS A 454 -45.08 -13.66 8.06
CA LYS A 454 -45.46 -12.33 7.58
C LYS A 454 -46.71 -12.41 6.72
N ILE A 455 -47.82 -11.84 7.19
CA ILE A 455 -49.05 -11.69 6.41
C ILE A 455 -48.97 -10.38 5.62
N LEU A 456 -49.22 -10.45 4.31
CA LEU A 456 -49.20 -9.29 3.43
C LEU A 456 -50.58 -8.62 3.43
N ASN A 457 -50.61 -7.30 3.63
CA ASN A 457 -51.86 -6.54 3.59
C ASN A 457 -52.35 -6.40 2.12
N PRO A 458 -53.64 -6.64 1.81
CA PRO A 458 -54.18 -6.57 0.44
C PRO A 458 -54.11 -5.19 -0.23
N ARG A 459 -53.79 -4.12 0.52
CA ARG A 459 -53.93 -2.73 0.04
C ARG A 459 -52.71 -2.19 -0.71
N GLU A 460 -51.61 -2.93 -0.79
CA GLU A 460 -50.43 -2.54 -1.59
C GLU A 460 -49.96 -3.71 -2.47
N GLY A 461 -50.78 -4.08 -3.44
CA GLY A 461 -50.38 -4.91 -4.56
C GLY A 461 -50.21 -4.05 -5.81
N SER A 462 -48.94 -3.78 -6.17
CA SER A 462 -48.58 -3.60 -7.58
C SER A 462 -49.14 -4.77 -8.39
N SER A 463 -49.50 -4.51 -9.64
CA SER A 463 -50.31 -5.27 -10.62
C SER A 463 -49.94 -6.74 -10.92
N VAL A 464 -49.48 -7.53 -9.95
CA VAL A 464 -49.03 -8.93 -10.14
C VAL A 464 -49.89 -9.93 -9.36
N PHE A 465 -50.54 -9.53 -8.28
CA PHE A 465 -51.44 -10.41 -7.50
C PHE A 465 -52.85 -9.85 -7.52
N GLN A 466 -53.59 -10.21 -8.57
CA GLN A 466 -55.02 -9.96 -8.70
C GLN A 466 -55.75 -11.23 -8.26
N GLU A 467 -55.93 -11.42 -6.95
CA GLU A 467 -56.98 -12.27 -6.37
C GLU A 467 -56.99 -12.10 -4.83
N GLU A 468 -58.19 -12.13 -4.24
CA GLU A 468 -58.51 -11.84 -2.84
C GLU A 468 -58.04 -12.93 -1.85
N GLU A 469 -56.81 -13.42 -2.00
CA GLU A 469 -56.26 -14.46 -1.12
C GLU A 469 -55.26 -13.86 -0.11
N GLU A 470 -55.42 -14.20 1.17
CA GLU A 470 -54.48 -13.87 2.24
C GLU A 470 -53.12 -14.51 1.94
N CYS A 471 -52.19 -13.74 1.38
CA CYS A 471 -50.85 -14.20 1.05
C CYS A 471 -49.89 -13.98 2.23
N GLY A 472 -49.17 -15.03 2.62
CA GLY A 472 -48.21 -15.01 3.72
C GLY A 472 -46.84 -15.58 3.33
N LEU A 473 -45.78 -15.03 3.90
CA LEU A 473 -44.41 -15.51 3.75
C LEU A 473 -43.92 -16.09 5.09
N VAL A 474 -43.29 -17.25 5.04
CA VAL A 474 -42.73 -17.94 6.21
C VAL A 474 -41.21 -17.81 6.20
N TYR A 475 -40.66 -17.31 7.30
CA TYR A 475 -39.22 -17.14 7.54
C TYR A 475 -38.79 -17.94 8.77
N GLU A 476 -37.49 -18.16 8.90
CA GLU A 476 -36.91 -18.62 10.18
C GLU A 476 -37.19 -17.58 11.29
N TYR A 477 -37.38 -18.06 12.51
CA TYR A 477 -37.52 -17.18 13.66
C TYR A 477 -36.15 -16.77 14.22
N LEU A 478 -35.92 -15.46 14.36
CA LEU A 478 -34.68 -14.88 14.88
C LEU A 478 -34.91 -14.34 16.30
N PRO A 479 -34.33 -14.99 17.34
CA PRO A 479 -34.73 -14.76 18.73
C PRO A 479 -34.31 -13.41 19.30
N ASN A 480 -33.28 -12.76 18.75
CA ASN A 480 -32.81 -11.47 19.24
C ASN A 480 -33.48 -10.26 18.57
N GLY A 481 -34.51 -10.49 17.73
CA GLY A 481 -35.28 -9.41 17.11
C GLY A 481 -34.47 -8.56 16.13
N CYS A 482 -34.91 -7.32 15.88
CA CYS A 482 -34.26 -6.40 14.96
C CYS A 482 -33.18 -5.54 15.64
N LEU A 483 -32.21 -5.07 14.87
CA LEU A 483 -31.08 -4.28 15.34
C LEU A 483 -31.52 -2.99 16.03
N ARG A 484 -32.56 -2.31 15.50
CA ARG A 484 -33.10 -1.10 16.13
C ARG A 484 -33.55 -1.36 17.57
N ASP A 485 -34.34 -2.41 17.79
CA ASP A 485 -34.89 -2.74 19.10
C ASP A 485 -33.78 -3.19 20.06
N ARG A 486 -32.69 -3.78 19.54
CA ARG A 486 -31.50 -4.14 20.32
C ARG A 486 -30.62 -2.95 20.67
N LEU A 487 -30.46 -1.98 19.77
CA LEU A 487 -29.75 -0.73 20.07
C LEU A 487 -30.52 0.13 21.10
N SER A 488 -31.85 0.09 21.08
CA SER A 488 -32.67 0.78 22.10
C SER A 488 -32.82 0.00 23.42
N CYS A 489 -32.18 -1.17 23.55
CA CYS A 489 -32.30 -2.05 24.71
C CYS A 489 -33.76 -2.34 25.10
N LYS A 490 -34.63 -2.53 24.08
CA LYS A 490 -36.04 -2.84 24.27
C LYS A 490 -36.19 -4.07 25.17
N ASP A 491 -37.26 -4.08 25.97
CA ASP A 491 -37.56 -5.15 26.93
C ASP A 491 -36.44 -5.40 27.96
N SER A 492 -35.65 -4.35 28.26
CA SER A 492 -34.51 -4.39 29.18
C SER A 492 -33.41 -5.37 28.75
N THR A 493 -33.29 -5.61 27.45
CA THR A 493 -32.21 -6.44 26.90
C THR A 493 -30.84 -5.77 27.12
N PRO A 494 -29.77 -6.54 27.37
CA PRO A 494 -28.45 -5.96 27.61
C PRO A 494 -27.94 -5.20 26.38
N PRO A 495 -27.14 -4.13 26.56
CA PRO A 495 -26.52 -3.43 25.45
C PRO A 495 -25.65 -4.34 24.59
N LEU A 496 -25.61 -4.10 23.28
CA LEU A 496 -24.67 -4.78 22.40
C LEU A 496 -23.26 -4.23 22.65
N SER A 497 -22.29 -5.12 22.89
CA SER A 497 -20.88 -4.74 23.02
C SER A 497 -20.35 -4.15 21.73
N TRP A 498 -19.34 -3.29 21.81
CA TRP A 498 -18.73 -2.67 20.64
C TRP A 498 -18.22 -3.71 19.63
N GLN A 499 -17.68 -4.84 20.10
CA GLN A 499 -17.22 -5.93 19.24
C GLN A 499 -18.37 -6.55 18.46
N THR A 500 -19.50 -6.79 19.12
CA THR A 500 -20.72 -7.31 18.47
C THR A 500 -21.21 -6.34 17.41
N ARG A 501 -21.16 -5.04 17.69
CA ARG A 501 -21.54 -3.99 16.72
C ARG A 501 -20.62 -3.95 15.50
N ILE A 502 -19.30 -4.12 15.68
CA ILE A 502 -18.34 -4.23 14.56
C ILE A 502 -18.56 -5.52 13.75
N CYS A 503 -18.89 -6.64 14.40
CA CYS A 503 -19.26 -7.88 13.70
C CYS A 503 -20.51 -7.67 12.83
N ILE A 504 -21.57 -7.04 13.37
CA ILE A 504 -22.79 -6.73 12.62
C ILE A 504 -22.48 -5.83 11.41
N ALA A 505 -21.68 -4.77 11.59
CA ALA A 505 -21.27 -3.91 10.48
C ALA A 505 -20.49 -4.68 9.40
N THR A 506 -19.61 -5.58 9.81
CA THR A 506 -18.80 -6.40 8.89
C THR A 506 -19.68 -7.39 8.12
N GLU A 507 -20.54 -8.13 8.81
CA GLU A 507 -21.47 -9.09 8.18
C GLU A 507 -22.44 -8.40 7.22
N LEU A 508 -22.97 -7.23 7.60
CA LEU A 508 -23.82 -6.42 6.73
C LEU A 508 -23.06 -5.96 5.47
N CYS A 509 -21.81 -5.53 5.61
CA CYS A 509 -20.95 -5.18 4.48
C CYS A 509 -20.76 -6.38 3.53
N SER A 510 -20.51 -7.58 4.08
CA SER A 510 -20.41 -8.81 3.29
C SER A 510 -21.70 -9.12 2.52
N ALA A 511 -22.85 -8.96 3.17
CA ALA A 511 -24.15 -9.20 2.54
C ALA A 511 -24.40 -8.23 1.38
N LEU A 512 -24.06 -6.95 1.54
CA LEU A 512 -24.18 -5.95 0.47
C LEU A 512 -23.23 -6.25 -0.70
N ILE A 513 -21.99 -6.65 -0.42
CA ILE A 513 -21.05 -7.07 -1.47
C ILE A 513 -21.65 -8.23 -2.29
N TYR A 514 -22.23 -9.23 -1.63
CA TYR A 514 -22.87 -10.36 -2.29
C TYR A 514 -24.06 -9.94 -3.17
N LEU A 515 -24.94 -9.08 -2.65
CA LEU A 515 -26.09 -8.56 -3.40
C LEU A 515 -25.66 -7.73 -4.61
N HIS A 516 -24.66 -6.86 -4.44
CA HIS A 516 -24.19 -5.95 -5.50
C HIS A 516 -23.35 -6.67 -6.57
N SER A 517 -22.74 -7.80 -6.24
CA SER A 517 -21.97 -8.64 -7.18
C SER A 517 -22.81 -9.69 -7.93
N SER A 518 -24.11 -9.81 -7.62
CA SER A 518 -25.02 -10.76 -8.27
C SER A 518 -25.18 -10.50 -9.78
N ASN A 519 -25.09 -11.55 -10.60
CA ASN A 519 -25.13 -11.53 -12.07
C ASN A 519 -26.41 -12.25 -12.57
N PRO A 520 -27.17 -11.73 -13.56
CA PRO A 520 -26.85 -10.64 -14.50
C PRO A 520 -27.27 -9.24 -14.08
N ARG A 521 -27.90 -9.08 -12.91
CA ARG A 521 -28.25 -7.76 -12.37
C ARG A 521 -27.91 -7.71 -10.89
N SER A 522 -27.11 -6.70 -10.52
CA SER A 522 -26.87 -6.31 -9.14
C SER A 522 -28.22 -6.14 -8.42
N ILE A 523 -28.36 -6.79 -7.27
CA ILE A 523 -29.56 -6.67 -6.43
C ILE A 523 -29.36 -5.47 -5.51
N VAL A 524 -30.18 -4.44 -5.66
CA VAL A 524 -30.19 -3.29 -4.75
C VAL A 524 -31.24 -3.54 -3.68
N HIS A 525 -30.87 -3.41 -2.40
CA HIS A 525 -31.79 -3.64 -1.29
C HIS A 525 -32.87 -2.56 -1.25
N GLY A 526 -32.50 -1.28 -1.34
CA GLY A 526 -33.42 -0.16 -1.54
C GLY A 526 -34.25 0.28 -0.31
N ASP A 527 -34.32 -0.52 0.75
CA ASP A 527 -34.89 -0.14 2.06
C ASP A 527 -33.97 -0.55 3.21
N LEU A 528 -32.66 -0.32 3.06
CA LEU A 528 -31.70 -0.72 4.09
C LEU A 528 -31.83 0.19 5.34
N LYS A 529 -32.23 -0.39 6.47
CA LYS A 529 -32.44 0.28 7.77
C LYS A 529 -32.31 -0.69 8.93
N ALA A 530 -32.10 -0.18 10.15
CA ALA A 530 -31.90 -1.01 11.35
C ALA A 530 -33.11 -1.91 11.70
N GLU A 531 -34.32 -1.58 11.26
CA GLU A 531 -35.51 -2.43 11.41
C GLU A 531 -35.47 -3.70 10.55
N ASN A 532 -34.75 -3.63 9.44
CA ASN A 532 -34.67 -4.69 8.44
C ASN A 532 -33.46 -5.62 8.67
N ILE A 533 -32.70 -5.40 9.74
CA ILE A 533 -31.57 -6.23 10.15
C ILE A 533 -32.00 -7.01 11.39
N PHE A 534 -32.08 -8.32 11.28
CA PHE A 534 -32.47 -9.21 12.38
C PHE A 534 -31.27 -9.97 12.92
N LEU A 535 -31.31 -10.28 14.22
CA LEU A 535 -30.22 -10.94 14.92
C LEU A 535 -30.63 -12.35 15.35
N GLY A 536 -29.89 -13.35 14.88
CA GLY A 536 -30.02 -14.75 15.25
C GLY A 536 -29.39 -15.06 16.61
N ALA A 537 -29.32 -16.35 16.96
CA ALA A 537 -28.53 -16.81 18.10
C ALA A 537 -27.05 -16.41 17.91
N GLY A 538 -26.38 -16.00 18.99
CA GLY A 538 -25.00 -15.48 18.92
C GLY A 538 -24.85 -14.13 18.20
N PHE A 539 -25.93 -13.38 18.00
CA PHE A 539 -25.97 -12.07 17.32
C PHE A 539 -25.51 -12.05 15.86
N VAL A 540 -25.51 -13.20 15.18
CA VAL A 540 -25.31 -13.28 13.73
C VAL A 540 -26.41 -12.50 13.04
N CYS A 541 -26.05 -11.55 12.17
CA CYS A 541 -27.00 -10.68 11.51
C CYS A 541 -27.55 -11.28 10.20
N LYS A 542 -28.84 -11.07 9.96
CA LYS A 542 -29.53 -11.45 8.72
C LYS A 542 -30.34 -10.27 8.19
N LEU A 543 -30.19 -10.02 6.89
CA LEU A 543 -30.85 -8.94 6.19
C LEU A 543 -32.22 -9.40 5.68
N SER A 544 -33.25 -8.60 5.92
CA SER A 544 -34.64 -8.84 5.49
C SER A 544 -35.24 -7.56 4.89
N GLY A 545 -36.48 -7.61 4.42
CA GLY A 545 -37.19 -6.41 3.93
C GLY A 545 -36.92 -6.07 2.46
N PHE A 546 -36.59 -7.06 1.63
CA PHE A 546 -36.51 -6.90 0.19
C PHE A 546 -37.91 -6.63 -0.41
N GLY A 547 -38.18 -5.40 -0.89
CA GLY A 547 -39.41 -5.06 -1.60
C GLY A 547 -39.97 -3.65 -1.30
N VAL A 548 -40.38 -2.96 -2.38
CA VAL A 548 -40.97 -1.59 -2.50
C VAL A 548 -40.24 -0.48 -1.72
N SER A 549 -39.47 0.29 -2.49
CA SER A 549 -38.50 1.29 -2.04
C SER A 549 -39.11 2.58 -1.47
N ASN A 550 -38.85 2.83 -0.18
CA ASN A 550 -39.14 4.10 0.50
C ASN A 550 -37.90 5.01 0.65
N HIS A 551 -36.85 4.78 -0.16
CA HIS A 551 -35.60 5.55 -0.06
C HIS A 551 -35.79 7.01 -0.51
N PRO A 552 -35.34 8.04 0.26
CA PRO A 552 -35.48 9.45 -0.12
C PRO A 552 -34.87 9.81 -1.48
N LEU A 553 -33.67 9.30 -1.79
CA LEU A 553 -33.06 9.44 -3.12
C LEU A 553 -33.85 8.72 -4.23
N PHE A 554 -34.56 7.63 -3.93
CA PHE A 554 -35.43 6.96 -4.91
C PHE A 554 -36.66 7.82 -5.23
N LEU A 555 -37.26 8.44 -4.21
CA LEU A 555 -38.37 9.39 -4.38
C LEU A 555 -37.96 10.64 -5.18
N GLN A 556 -36.66 10.96 -5.22
CA GLN A 556 -36.12 12.14 -5.90
C GLN A 556 -35.54 11.84 -7.30
N THR A 557 -34.98 10.65 -7.53
CA THR A 557 -34.26 10.30 -8.77
C THR A 557 -34.92 9.20 -9.59
N GLY A 558 -35.81 8.39 -9.01
CA GLY A 558 -36.47 7.26 -9.67
C GLY A 558 -35.59 6.03 -9.91
N GLU A 559 -34.29 6.07 -9.58
CA GLU A 559 -33.35 4.98 -9.81
C GLU A 559 -32.78 4.44 -8.48
N LEU A 560 -32.95 3.13 -8.24
CA LEU A 560 -32.27 2.42 -7.17
C LEU A 560 -30.85 2.06 -7.63
N SER A 561 -29.84 2.39 -6.83
CA SER A 561 -28.44 2.10 -7.15
C SER A 561 -27.74 1.42 -5.97
N PRO A 562 -26.70 0.61 -6.21
CA PRO A 562 -25.84 0.10 -5.13
C PRO A 562 -25.31 1.19 -4.19
N LYS A 563 -25.11 2.40 -4.72
CA LYS A 563 -24.68 3.57 -3.94
C LYS A 563 -25.73 4.08 -2.94
N SER A 564 -27.03 3.86 -3.15
CA SER A 564 -28.05 4.19 -2.13
C SER A 564 -27.96 3.25 -0.93
N ASP A 565 -27.71 1.95 -1.15
CA ASP A 565 -27.49 1.02 -0.05
C ASP A 565 -26.24 1.38 0.75
N ILE A 566 -25.17 1.86 0.09
CA ILE A 566 -23.95 2.33 0.77
C ILE A 566 -24.25 3.54 1.67
N TYR A 567 -25.12 4.46 1.26
CA TYR A 567 -25.54 5.57 2.12
C TYR A 567 -26.28 5.08 3.36
N SER A 568 -27.28 4.21 3.17
CA SER A 568 -28.01 3.59 4.27
C SER A 568 -27.09 2.78 5.20
N PHE A 569 -26.10 2.09 4.64
CA PHE A 569 -25.08 1.38 5.40
C PHE A 569 -24.29 2.32 6.29
N GLY A 570 -23.84 3.46 5.76
CA GLY A 570 -23.16 4.51 6.54
C GLY A 570 -24.00 4.99 7.72
N ILE A 571 -25.30 5.22 7.51
CA ILE A 571 -26.23 5.61 8.59
C ILE A 571 -26.29 4.52 9.66
N ILE A 572 -26.42 3.25 9.28
CA ILE A 572 -26.45 2.13 10.23
C ILE A 572 -25.14 2.03 11.03
N VAL A 573 -23.99 2.23 10.39
CA VAL A 573 -22.70 2.24 11.09
C VAL A 573 -22.62 3.39 12.11
N LEU A 574 -23.12 4.58 11.77
CA LEU A 574 -23.22 5.67 12.74
C LEU A 574 -24.17 5.31 13.90
N GLN A 575 -25.29 4.65 13.63
CA GLN A 575 -26.20 4.17 14.68
C GLN A 575 -25.55 3.13 15.59
N LEU A 576 -24.71 2.25 15.03
CA LEU A 576 -23.94 1.28 15.80
C LEU A 576 -22.92 1.96 16.73
N LEU A 577 -22.21 3.00 16.24
CA LEU A 577 -21.24 3.74 17.06
C LEU A 577 -21.91 4.52 18.21
N THR A 578 -23.07 5.13 17.95
CA THR A 578 -23.69 6.09 18.86
C THR A 578 -24.83 5.51 19.70
N GLY A 579 -25.41 4.38 19.31
CA GLY A 579 -26.62 3.83 19.91
C GLY A 579 -27.88 4.67 19.66
N ARG A 580 -27.80 5.71 18.81
CA ARG A 580 -28.87 6.70 18.59
C ARG A 580 -29.73 6.39 17.36
N SER A 581 -30.88 7.06 17.29
CA SER A 581 -31.76 7.03 16.12
C SER A 581 -31.19 7.85 14.96
N ARG A 582 -31.72 7.62 13.75
CA ARG A 582 -31.27 8.21 12.47
C ARG A 582 -31.28 9.75 12.38
N ALA A 583 -31.96 10.46 13.29
CA ALA A 583 -32.16 11.90 13.17
C ALA A 583 -30.87 12.67 13.48
N ASN A 584 -30.44 13.56 12.58
CA ASN A 584 -29.29 14.47 12.71
C ASN A 584 -27.92 13.81 12.99
N ILE A 585 -27.84 12.48 12.95
CA ILE A 585 -26.64 11.74 13.34
C ILE A 585 -25.40 12.07 12.49
N VAL A 586 -25.59 12.41 11.21
CA VAL A 586 -24.50 12.80 10.30
C VAL A 586 -23.95 14.17 10.66
N GLU A 587 -24.82 15.15 10.90
CA GLU A 587 -24.45 16.52 11.27
C GLU A 587 -23.77 16.55 12.65
N GLU A 588 -24.35 15.86 13.64
CA GLU A 588 -23.76 15.73 14.98
C GLU A 588 -22.37 15.07 14.94
N MET A 589 -22.21 14.01 14.13
CA MET A 589 -20.92 13.33 14.00
C MET A 589 -19.85 14.22 13.34
N LEU A 590 -20.23 15.00 12.31
CA LEU A 590 -19.32 15.95 11.68
C LEU A 590 -18.83 17.01 12.68
N GLU A 591 -19.74 17.63 13.42
CA GLU A 591 -19.42 18.65 14.43
C GLU A 591 -18.50 18.09 15.53
N ILE A 592 -18.76 16.86 15.99
CA ILE A 592 -17.99 16.24 17.08
C ILE A 592 -16.57 15.85 16.63
N LEU A 593 -16.41 15.37 15.39
CA LEU A 593 -15.09 15.05 14.84
C LEU A 593 -14.27 16.32 14.58
N ASP A 594 -14.90 17.41 14.13
CA ASP A 594 -14.24 18.72 14.00
C ASP A 594 -13.71 19.23 15.35
N MET A 595 -14.43 18.92 16.44
CA MET A 595 -14.03 19.24 17.81
C MET A 595 -13.09 18.20 18.44
N SER A 596 -12.70 17.15 17.71
CA SER A 596 -11.85 16.04 18.18
C SER A 596 -12.36 15.37 19.47
N ASN A 597 -13.67 15.27 19.65
CA ASN A 597 -14.29 14.78 20.89
C ASN A 597 -15.26 13.61 20.67
N LEU A 598 -14.86 12.63 19.85
CA LEU A 598 -15.70 11.49 19.48
C LEU A 598 -16.27 10.72 20.70
N ASN A 599 -15.54 10.67 21.82
CA ASN A 599 -15.98 10.03 23.06
C ASN A 599 -17.32 10.57 23.60
N ALA A 600 -17.68 11.81 23.30
CA ALA A 600 -18.96 12.38 23.72
C ALA A 600 -20.16 11.80 22.96
N LEU A 601 -19.93 11.21 21.78
CA LEU A 601 -20.97 10.67 20.90
C LEU A 601 -20.98 9.14 20.86
N LEU A 602 -19.86 8.48 21.16
CA LEU A 602 -19.80 7.03 21.28
C LEU A 602 -20.72 6.52 22.39
N ASP A 603 -21.38 5.40 22.11
CA ASP A 603 -22.25 4.75 23.07
C ASP A 603 -21.42 4.08 24.16
N SER A 604 -21.33 4.72 25.32
CA SER A 604 -20.62 4.20 26.50
C SER A 604 -21.24 2.90 27.04
N SER A 605 -22.50 2.58 26.71
CA SER A 605 -23.11 1.31 27.10
C SER A 605 -22.55 0.11 26.35
N ALA A 606 -21.86 0.33 25.22
CA ALA A 606 -21.23 -0.73 24.43
C ALA A 606 -19.88 -1.22 25.02
N GLY A 607 -19.43 -0.62 26.12
CA GLY A 607 -18.12 -0.87 26.75
C GLY A 607 -17.03 0.06 26.24
N ASP A 608 -15.78 -0.33 26.49
CA ASP A 608 -14.60 0.50 26.17
C ASP A 608 -14.28 0.44 24.69
N TRP A 609 -14.75 1.45 23.94
CA TRP A 609 -14.44 1.57 22.52
C TRP A 609 -12.95 1.79 22.30
N PRO A 610 -12.33 1.07 21.35
CA PRO A 610 -10.98 1.37 20.92
C PRO A 610 -11.01 2.68 20.11
N PHE A 611 -10.62 3.79 20.75
CA PHE A 611 -10.87 5.15 20.26
C PHE A 611 -10.39 5.38 18.82
N VAL A 612 -9.14 5.02 18.52
CA VAL A 612 -8.52 5.23 17.20
C VAL A 612 -9.31 4.48 16.11
N GLN A 613 -9.74 3.26 16.42
CA GLN A 613 -10.51 2.40 15.53
C GLN A 613 -11.95 2.92 15.37
N ALA A 614 -12.58 3.37 16.46
CA ALA A 614 -13.91 3.97 16.43
C ALA A 614 -13.93 5.24 15.56
N GLU A 615 -12.88 6.06 15.64
CA GLU A 615 -12.69 7.25 14.81
C GLU A 615 -12.52 6.89 13.33
N GLN A 616 -11.73 5.87 13.01
CA GLN A 616 -11.60 5.34 11.64
C GLN A 616 -12.95 4.88 11.08
N VAL A 617 -13.76 4.16 11.87
CA VAL A 617 -15.10 3.71 11.48
C VAL A 617 -16.05 4.90 11.31
N ALA A 618 -15.97 5.91 12.17
CA ALA A 618 -16.79 7.12 12.08
C ALA A 618 -16.51 7.89 10.77
N HIS A 619 -15.24 8.11 10.43
CA HIS A 619 -14.86 8.73 9.16
C HIS A 619 -15.30 7.91 7.94
N LEU A 620 -15.14 6.58 8.00
CA LEU A 620 -15.61 5.69 6.94
C LEU A 620 -17.13 5.77 6.76
N ALA A 621 -17.89 5.79 7.85
CA ALA A 621 -19.34 5.92 7.84
C ALA A 621 -19.79 7.26 7.25
N LEU A 622 -19.13 8.36 7.61
CA LEU A 622 -19.39 9.68 7.03
C LEU A 622 -19.12 9.73 5.52
N ARG A 623 -18.05 9.08 5.04
CA ARG A 623 -17.80 8.95 3.60
C ARG A 623 -18.88 8.12 2.90
N CYS A 624 -19.41 7.09 3.55
CA CYS A 624 -20.56 6.35 3.03
C CYS A 624 -21.81 7.24 2.95
N CYS A 625 -21.99 8.17 3.89
CA CYS A 625 -23.08 9.13 3.94
C CYS A 625 -22.88 10.38 3.07
N ASP A 626 -21.91 10.41 2.16
CA ASP A 626 -21.71 11.58 1.29
C ASP A 626 -22.95 11.84 0.40
N SER A 627 -23.36 13.10 0.32
CA SER A 627 -24.48 13.54 -0.51
C SER A 627 -24.28 13.20 -1.99
N ASP A 628 -23.04 13.20 -2.48
CA ASP A 628 -22.66 12.78 -3.83
C ASP A 628 -22.34 11.27 -3.87
N PRO A 629 -23.14 10.45 -4.58
CA PRO A 629 -22.92 9.00 -4.69
C PRO A 629 -21.53 8.61 -5.21
N SER A 630 -20.87 9.48 -5.97
CA SER A 630 -19.55 9.21 -6.56
C SER A 630 -18.41 9.27 -5.55
N ASN A 631 -18.61 9.98 -4.43
CA ASN A 631 -17.62 10.09 -3.35
C ASN A 631 -17.71 8.94 -2.35
N ARG A 632 -18.85 8.23 -2.36
CA ARG A 632 -19.07 7.09 -1.47
C ARG A 632 -18.08 5.98 -1.81
N PRO A 633 -17.42 5.38 -0.82
CA PRO A 633 -16.36 4.42 -1.03
C PRO A 633 -16.86 3.14 -1.74
N ASP A 634 -15.93 2.37 -2.27
CA ASP A 634 -16.20 1.00 -2.70
C ASP A 634 -16.31 0.05 -1.49
N LEU A 635 -17.26 -0.89 -1.55
CA LEU A 635 -17.50 -1.80 -0.43
C LEU A 635 -16.33 -2.78 -0.22
N VAL A 636 -15.67 -3.24 -1.29
CA VAL A 636 -14.65 -4.29 -1.21
C VAL A 636 -13.27 -3.71 -0.91
N SER A 637 -12.82 -2.73 -1.69
CA SER A 637 -11.44 -2.21 -1.58
C SER A 637 -11.25 -1.27 -0.38
N GLU A 638 -12.29 -0.53 0.01
CA GLU A 638 -12.21 0.48 1.06
C GLU A 638 -12.95 0.06 2.34
N VAL A 639 -14.26 -0.19 2.28
CA VAL A 639 -15.09 -0.41 3.48
C VAL A 639 -14.75 -1.74 4.16
N TRP A 640 -14.77 -2.83 3.41
CA TRP A 640 -14.50 -4.18 3.89
C TRP A 640 -13.09 -4.31 4.46
N ARG A 641 -12.09 -3.71 3.81
CA ARG A 641 -10.70 -3.71 4.26
C ARG A 641 -10.55 -3.13 5.68
N VAL A 642 -11.20 -1.99 5.95
CA VAL A 642 -11.17 -1.36 7.28
C VAL A 642 -11.91 -2.24 8.29
N LEU A 643 -13.16 -2.61 8.02
CA LEU A 643 -13.97 -3.40 8.96
C LEU A 643 -13.38 -4.78 9.27
N LYS A 644 -12.83 -5.48 8.27
CA LYS A 644 -12.19 -6.78 8.45
C LYS A 644 -10.96 -6.69 9.34
N THR A 645 -10.14 -5.65 9.17
CA THR A 645 -8.96 -5.41 10.02
C THR A 645 -9.36 -5.18 11.47
N LEU A 646 -10.42 -4.40 11.68
CA LEU A 646 -10.96 -4.13 13.02
C LEU A 646 -11.55 -5.39 13.66
N ARG A 647 -12.29 -6.20 12.89
CA ARG A 647 -12.79 -7.50 13.36
C ARG A 647 -11.67 -8.44 13.78
N ALA A 648 -10.56 -8.47 13.03
CA ALA A 648 -9.39 -9.28 13.40
C ALA A 648 -8.71 -8.78 14.68
N SER A 649 -8.76 -7.47 14.95
CA SER A 649 -8.24 -6.88 16.19
C SER A 649 -9.14 -7.07 17.42
N CYS A 650 -10.38 -7.53 17.24
CA CYS A 650 -11.32 -7.77 18.34
C CYS A 650 -10.98 -8.99 19.22
N GLY A 651 -9.84 -9.66 18.96
CA GLY A 651 -9.56 -10.98 19.49
C GLY A 651 -10.51 -12.02 18.89
N ALA A 652 -10.14 -13.30 18.92
CA ALA A 652 -11.04 -14.37 18.54
C ALA A 652 -12.27 -14.37 19.47
N LEU A 653 -13.35 -13.71 19.05
CA LEU A 653 -14.67 -13.89 19.63
C LEU A 653 -15.27 -15.19 19.10
N SER A 654 -14.63 -16.29 19.48
CA SER A 654 -15.25 -17.59 19.73
C SER A 654 -15.48 -17.82 21.24
N SER A 655 -15.20 -16.84 22.10
CA SER A 655 -15.40 -16.98 23.55
C SER A 655 -16.04 -15.72 24.16
N ILE A 656 -17.38 -15.69 24.17
CA ILE A 656 -18.15 -14.87 25.12
C ILE A 656 -18.46 -15.76 26.33
N GLN A 657 -17.77 -15.48 27.43
CA GLN A 657 -18.02 -15.87 28.82
C GLN A 657 -19.06 -16.99 29.05
N MET A 658 -18.58 -18.22 29.18
CA MET A 658 -19.09 -19.19 30.15
C MET A 658 -17.91 -19.63 31.04
N ASP A 659 -18.21 -19.99 32.28
CA ASP A 659 -17.26 -20.25 33.38
C ASP A 659 -16.05 -21.15 33.01
N PRO A 660 -14.86 -20.92 33.63
CA PRO A 660 -13.60 -21.57 33.25
C PRO A 660 -13.41 -23.02 33.74
N GLU A 661 -14.46 -23.85 33.80
CA GLU A 661 -14.35 -25.26 34.24
C GLU A 661 -14.84 -26.34 33.25
N GLU A 662 -15.26 -26.02 32.00
CA GLU A 662 -15.79 -27.03 31.07
C GLU A 662 -15.11 -27.14 29.69
N ASP A 663 -13.85 -26.73 29.54
CA ASP A 663 -13.08 -26.88 28.27
C ASP A 663 -12.60 -28.33 28.00
N SER A 664 -13.47 -29.31 28.23
CA SER A 664 -13.20 -30.72 27.85
C SER A 664 -14.45 -31.52 27.52
N GLN A 665 -15.65 -30.94 27.53
CA GLN A 665 -16.88 -31.70 27.31
C GLN A 665 -17.53 -31.43 25.96
N ALA A 666 -17.93 -32.53 25.31
CA ALA A 666 -18.69 -32.47 24.07
C ALA A 666 -20.00 -31.69 24.27
N PRO A 667 -20.49 -30.96 23.24
CA PRO A 667 -21.78 -30.29 23.30
C PRO A 667 -22.87 -31.22 23.85
N SER A 668 -23.71 -30.73 24.77
CA SER A 668 -24.68 -31.54 25.50
C SER A 668 -25.68 -32.31 24.63
N TYR A 669 -25.95 -31.82 23.41
CA TYR A 669 -26.78 -32.50 22.41
C TYR A 669 -26.08 -33.66 21.69
N PHE A 670 -24.77 -33.83 21.86
CA PHE A 670 -24.03 -35.04 21.47
C PHE A 670 -24.00 -36.10 22.55
N ILE A 671 -24.38 -35.76 23.79
CA ILE A 671 -24.32 -36.65 24.95
C ILE A 671 -25.62 -37.46 25.07
N CYS A 672 -25.49 -38.78 25.18
CA CYS A 672 -26.62 -39.67 25.41
C CYS A 672 -27.23 -39.38 26.78
N PRO A 673 -28.55 -39.14 26.89
CA PRO A 673 -29.17 -38.87 28.19
C PRO A 673 -29.13 -40.05 29.18
N ILE A 674 -29.04 -41.29 28.69
CA ILE A 674 -28.97 -42.50 29.53
C ILE A 674 -27.53 -42.76 29.96
N LEU A 675 -26.59 -42.76 29.01
CA LEU A 675 -25.19 -43.13 29.28
C LEU A 675 -24.34 -41.97 29.79
N GLN A 676 -24.75 -40.71 29.56
CA GLN A 676 -23.98 -39.50 29.85
C GLN A 676 -22.61 -39.47 29.13
N GLU A 677 -22.52 -40.13 27.97
CA GLU A 677 -21.34 -40.17 27.10
C GLU A 677 -21.71 -39.72 25.67
N VAL A 678 -20.72 -39.35 24.84
CA VAL A 678 -20.92 -38.98 23.43
C VAL A 678 -21.51 -40.15 22.64
N MET A 679 -22.64 -39.92 21.97
CA MET A 679 -23.34 -40.92 21.17
C MET A 679 -22.52 -41.35 19.95
N GLN A 680 -22.43 -42.65 19.71
CA GLN A 680 -21.78 -43.29 18.56
C GLN A 680 -22.80 -43.73 17.51
N ASP A 681 -23.95 -44.28 17.91
CA ASP A 681 -25.05 -44.67 17.02
C ASP A 681 -26.38 -44.02 17.47
N PRO A 682 -26.54 -42.69 17.37
CA PRO A 682 -27.72 -42.00 17.87
C PRO A 682 -29.01 -42.46 17.18
N VAL A 683 -30.05 -42.78 17.96
CA VAL A 683 -31.39 -43.19 17.50
C VAL A 683 -32.48 -42.35 18.17
N PHE A 684 -33.55 -42.05 17.42
CA PHE A 684 -34.75 -41.42 17.95
C PHE A 684 -35.64 -42.42 18.67
N ALA A 685 -36.20 -42.00 19.79
CA ALA A 685 -37.42 -42.58 20.37
C ALA A 685 -38.67 -41.87 19.84
N ALA A 686 -39.84 -42.45 20.11
CA ALA A 686 -41.15 -41.96 19.62
C ALA A 686 -41.53 -40.54 20.09
N ASP A 687 -40.89 -40.07 21.16
CA ASP A 687 -41.05 -38.76 21.75
C ASP A 687 -40.15 -37.68 21.11
N GLY A 688 -39.32 -38.07 20.13
CA GLY A 688 -38.41 -37.19 19.42
C GLY A 688 -37.05 -36.96 20.10
N TYR A 689 -36.81 -37.56 21.27
CA TYR A 689 -35.49 -37.50 21.91
C TYR A 689 -34.54 -38.51 21.28
N THR A 690 -33.26 -38.16 21.24
CA THR A 690 -32.19 -39.00 20.69
C THR A 690 -31.36 -39.63 21.80
N TYR A 691 -31.04 -40.90 21.65
CA TYR A 691 -30.31 -41.71 22.62
C TYR A 691 -29.25 -42.56 21.91
N GLU A 692 -28.28 -43.08 22.67
CA GLU A 692 -27.43 -44.16 22.18
C GLU A 692 -28.28 -45.40 21.96
N LYS A 693 -28.07 -46.07 20.83
CA LYS A 693 -28.90 -47.20 20.41
C LYS A 693 -28.85 -48.35 21.39
N GLU A 694 -27.68 -48.72 21.88
CA GLU A 694 -27.53 -49.82 22.84
C GLU A 694 -28.27 -49.49 24.16
N ALA A 695 -28.21 -48.23 24.59
CA ALA A 695 -28.82 -47.78 25.84
C ALA A 695 -30.35 -47.78 25.77
N LEU A 696 -30.91 -47.22 24.68
CA LEU A 696 -32.36 -47.21 24.51
C LEU A 696 -32.92 -48.60 24.21
N SER A 697 -32.21 -49.42 23.44
CA SER A 697 -32.60 -50.83 23.22
C SER A 697 -32.64 -51.60 24.54
N GLY A 698 -31.60 -51.48 25.36
CA GLY A 698 -31.55 -52.12 26.68
C GLY A 698 -32.63 -51.65 27.64
N TRP A 699 -32.98 -50.35 27.60
CA TRP A 699 -34.10 -49.80 28.37
C TRP A 699 -35.44 -50.45 27.99
N LEU A 700 -35.73 -50.54 26.68
CA LEU A 700 -36.97 -51.14 26.17
C LEU A 700 -37.01 -52.66 26.40
N GLU A 701 -35.88 -53.36 26.20
CA GLU A 701 -35.76 -54.81 26.45
C GLU A 701 -35.91 -55.18 27.93
N SER A 702 -35.59 -54.25 28.84
CA SER A 702 -35.82 -54.41 30.29
C SER A 702 -37.30 -54.32 30.69
N GLY A 703 -38.21 -54.14 29.72
CA GLY A 703 -39.66 -54.11 29.92
C GLY A 703 -40.24 -52.74 30.19
N HIS A 704 -39.46 -51.66 30.00
CA HIS A 704 -39.96 -50.29 30.09
C HIS A 704 -40.60 -49.86 28.75
N ASP A 705 -41.75 -49.19 28.82
CA ASP A 705 -42.43 -48.59 27.67
C ASP A 705 -42.54 -47.06 27.78
N THR A 706 -41.69 -46.46 28.61
CA THR A 706 -41.63 -45.02 28.86
C THR A 706 -40.34 -44.40 28.34
N SER A 707 -40.40 -43.11 28.02
CA SER A 707 -39.28 -42.25 27.66
C SER A 707 -38.30 -42.14 28.82
N PRO A 708 -37.01 -42.45 28.64
CA PRO A 708 -35.99 -42.24 29.66
C PRO A 708 -35.84 -40.77 30.09
N MET A 709 -36.14 -39.81 29.20
CA MET A 709 -36.02 -38.37 29.49
C MET A 709 -37.24 -37.77 30.17
N THR A 710 -38.44 -38.13 29.73
CA THR A 710 -39.67 -37.48 30.18
C THR A 710 -40.49 -38.35 31.13
N ASN A 711 -40.14 -39.64 31.25
CA ASN A 711 -40.89 -40.67 31.96
C ASN A 711 -42.34 -40.82 31.48
N LEU A 712 -42.66 -40.29 30.29
CA LEU A 712 -43.96 -40.44 29.63
C LEU A 712 -43.97 -41.69 28.78
N ARG A 713 -45.13 -42.31 28.60
CA ARG A 713 -45.27 -43.52 27.79
C ARG A 713 -44.98 -43.23 26.32
N LEU A 714 -44.13 -44.03 25.69
CA LEU A 714 -43.82 -43.91 24.26
C LEU A 714 -45.00 -44.44 23.43
N SER A 715 -45.32 -43.76 22.33
CA SER A 715 -46.40 -44.17 21.42
C SER A 715 -46.05 -45.44 20.62
N HIS A 716 -44.77 -45.69 20.37
CA HIS A 716 -44.22 -46.92 19.81
C HIS A 716 -42.78 -47.16 20.29
N THR A 717 -42.24 -48.37 20.10
CA THR A 717 -40.89 -48.75 20.52
C THR A 717 -39.89 -48.84 19.36
N ASP A 718 -40.25 -48.33 18.18
CA ASP A 718 -39.40 -48.37 17.00
C ASP A 718 -38.20 -47.43 17.15
N LEU A 719 -37.00 -47.93 16.83
CA LEU A 719 -35.75 -47.18 16.87
C LEU A 719 -35.40 -46.65 15.48
N VAL A 720 -35.44 -45.33 15.31
CA VAL A 720 -35.14 -44.69 14.03
C VAL A 720 -33.73 -44.08 14.08
N PRO A 721 -32.78 -44.50 13.23
CA PRO A 721 -31.43 -43.93 13.23
C PRO A 721 -31.39 -42.43 12.94
N ASN A 722 -30.72 -41.66 13.80
CA ASN A 722 -30.47 -40.24 13.60
C ASN A 722 -29.13 -40.03 12.88
N ARG A 723 -29.14 -40.29 11.57
CA ARG A 723 -27.92 -40.21 10.73
C ARG A 723 -27.32 -38.81 10.68
N ALA A 724 -28.13 -37.76 10.77
CA ALA A 724 -27.67 -36.38 10.75
C ALA A 724 -26.84 -36.04 12.00
N LEU A 725 -27.34 -36.40 13.19
CA LEU A 725 -26.60 -36.21 14.44
C LEU A 725 -25.32 -37.05 14.47
N ARG A 726 -25.39 -38.29 13.94
CA ARG A 726 -24.22 -39.16 13.81
C ARG A 726 -23.12 -38.51 12.96
N SER A 727 -23.46 -37.92 11.82
CA SER A 727 -22.49 -37.20 10.97
C SER A 727 -21.91 -35.98 11.67
N ALA A 728 -22.73 -35.20 12.38
CA ALA A 728 -22.28 -34.02 13.13
C ALA A 728 -21.32 -34.38 14.27
N ILE A 729 -21.57 -35.48 15.00
CA ILE A 729 -20.67 -35.98 16.05
C ILE A 729 -19.34 -36.45 15.43
N GLN A 730 -19.38 -37.12 14.29
CA GLN A 730 -18.18 -37.59 13.60
C GLN A 730 -17.31 -36.44 13.08
N GLU A 731 -17.93 -35.38 12.56
CA GLU A 731 -17.25 -34.15 12.15
C GLU A 731 -16.59 -33.45 13.36
N TRP A 732 -17.31 -33.36 14.48
CA TRP A 732 -16.77 -32.81 15.72
C TRP A 732 -15.60 -33.61 16.28
N LEU A 733 -15.65 -34.94 16.25
CA LEU A 733 -14.54 -35.81 16.69
C LEU A 733 -13.27 -35.67 15.83
N GLN A 734 -13.39 -35.22 14.58
CA GLN A 734 -12.24 -34.99 13.68
C GLN A 734 -11.58 -33.63 13.91
N HIS A 735 -12.29 -32.69 14.53
CA HIS A 735 -11.80 -31.35 14.89
C HIS A 735 -12.16 -31.02 16.35
N PRO A 736 -11.59 -31.72 17.34
CA PRO A 736 -11.77 -31.33 18.74
C PRO A 736 -11.14 -29.95 18.93
N SER A 737 -11.97 -29.00 19.36
CA SER A 737 -11.63 -27.58 19.62
C SER A 737 -10.49 -27.42 20.61
#